data_AF-A0A0F7SEW6-F1
#
_entry.id   AF-A0A0F7SEW6-F1
#
_cell.length_a   1.000
_cell.length_b   1.000
_cell.length_c   1.000
_cell.angle_alpha   90.00
_cell.angle_beta   90.00
_cell.angle_gamma   90.00
#
_symmetry.space_group_name_H-M   'P 1'
#
loop_
_entity.id
_entity.type
_entity.pdbx_description
1 polymer ?
#
loop_
_entity_poly.entity_id
_entity_poly.type
_entity_poly.pdbx_seq_one_letter_code
_entity_poly.pdbx_strand_id
1 'polypeptide(L)'
;MFLSAARTNVPARFISHQCLIRSPASLLSSRCLSLSFPRSAKEQKESEERLPESTLTTEQSTKPHTTTDSKKYASTLILPKTTFPQRPNVKTLRETFGEKTMGGLYRWQREHNKGGKEFVFLDGPPYANGNLHMGHSLNRILKDITNRHEVLEGSRVNYVPGWDCHGLPIENKALKKLDKDFHDLAPSEIRSAAKSLAEECVQLQRGEMEMLGVMADWSKEGTYRTLDHEYEIRQLKIFKMMVENGLIKTHHRPSYYSPSSRTALAEAELKYVEDHVSLSAYIKLNLAQAGSKLEKVLEDNQIENQNDISLLIWTTTPWSMASNMAVMVNTNMDYALVRYKSTGQLLIAAQDRLGDLTKDLGDSNSSTVEGVFEKLATFNGADLLDTTYQPVFVNTPSSDNASSNPSLLRIIASSHVTSTVGTGLVHCAPAHGLEDFVTFKEHAATGGLSHPKDLVCPIDADGKFTDDVLEDRLVGKAVLEEGNEIMVDVLKDRGLLLKAKKYTHKYPYDWKTKKPVLIRFVFFCPYVADATAILFKISHRYLTLLHLASGYRSSSQWFANLEKVKDFALKSLSDVEFVPASSRNRLQAFIKSRSEWCISRQRTWGVPIPALYDESTDEAILNSESVSHIIDVLSEKGLSHWWDAPVDVFLTPALRESGKTYRKGTDTMDVWFDSGSAWTNVADRSSSGHVADVVLEGSDQHRGWFQSLLLTYLSADAKVMNGESKPVAPYKTIITHGMVLDDSMEKMSKSDGNVISPVSILDGTAFATNGNKSKLGPQGADVLRLCAAATDYTTDLSIGKSSIEKASSQLQRFRVLLKFCVGNLRADTQPISSFHRDDLSVIDRYVLHSLWKYCHSTRSSYTAFSYHQVVEKTILLLNDLSSVYFDAVKDTVYADLPEEMNRQIHLSVLKEVVNVVSQELGPILPYLIEELHSHRPDIKNTDRSFFEQRRQRPEESWKDEEAESEIEALIEIRKAVRTLIDTGKKEEKLSSSLEAHLEFTSAPNGSFQKILQKNRDILARLFAVSHVTLMAQPIDEPQSWEYSKTITSDSEERTSTTELYVRIFPSSMHKCPRCWVYSAPRENMLLET
;
A
#
# COMPACT_ATOMS: atom_id res chain seq x y z
N MET A 1 24.74 63.76 -19.46
CA MET A 1 25.41 64.67 -20.41
C MET A 1 25.36 64.03 -21.79
N PHE A 2 24.75 64.74 -22.75
CA PHE A 2 24.94 64.80 -24.21
C PHE A 2 25.06 63.48 -25.00
N LEU A 3 24.03 63.06 -25.77
CA LEU A 3 23.65 63.48 -27.17
C LEU A 3 24.44 62.66 -28.23
N SER A 4 23.87 62.09 -29.31
CA SER A 4 22.88 62.58 -30.30
C SER A 4 22.52 61.39 -31.26
N ALA A 5 21.24 61.05 -31.51
CA ALA A 5 20.38 61.38 -32.68
C ALA A 5 20.83 60.77 -34.05
N ALA A 6 19.99 60.20 -34.93
CA ALA A 6 18.66 60.62 -35.41
C ALA A 6 17.88 59.42 -36.08
N ARG A 7 16.56 59.24 -35.85
CA ARG A 7 15.36 59.61 -36.69
C ARG A 7 15.23 58.81 -38.00
N THR A 8 14.09 58.26 -38.47
CA THR A 8 12.63 58.58 -38.37
C THR A 8 11.88 57.39 -39.06
N ASN A 9 10.67 56.93 -38.71
CA ASN A 9 9.37 57.63 -38.84
C ASN A 9 8.26 56.89 -38.05
N VAL A 10 7.40 57.70 -37.44
CA VAL A 10 6.12 57.47 -36.71
C VAL A 10 5.11 58.36 -37.49
N PRO A 11 3.76 58.16 -37.57
CA PRO A 11 2.86 58.10 -36.41
C PRO A 11 1.56 57.29 -36.66
N ALA A 12 0.56 57.15 -35.79
CA ALA A 12 0.05 57.79 -34.57
C ALA A 12 -1.03 56.81 -34.01
N ARG A 13 -1.56 56.80 -32.78
CA ARG A 13 -1.46 57.48 -31.46
C ARG A 13 -2.37 56.59 -30.55
N PHE A 14 -2.01 56.05 -29.38
CA PHE A 14 -1.78 56.68 -28.04
C PHE A 14 -3.05 57.43 -27.51
N ILE A 15 -3.55 57.38 -26.26
CA ILE A 15 -3.04 57.03 -24.92
C ILE A 15 -4.22 56.66 -23.98
N SER A 16 -3.90 55.90 -22.93
CA SER A 16 -4.60 55.65 -21.66
C SER A 16 -5.11 56.86 -20.85
N HIS A 17 -6.04 56.64 -19.91
CA HIS A 17 -5.84 56.69 -18.44
C HIS A 17 -7.11 57.01 -17.63
N GLN A 18 -7.23 56.27 -16.50
CA GLN A 18 -7.63 56.67 -15.14
C GLN A 18 -8.97 57.36 -14.80
N CYS A 19 -9.61 56.72 -13.81
CA CYS A 19 -10.15 57.27 -12.56
C CYS A 19 -11.57 57.90 -12.46
N LEU A 20 -12.30 57.30 -11.50
CA LEU A 20 -12.97 57.92 -10.35
C LEU A 20 -14.46 58.35 -10.44
N ILE A 21 -15.19 57.89 -9.39
CA ILE A 21 -16.32 58.53 -8.68
C ILE A 21 -17.74 58.35 -9.26
N ARG A 22 -18.64 57.63 -8.56
CA ARG A 22 -19.68 58.16 -7.62
C ARG A 22 -20.78 57.10 -7.34
N SER A 23 -21.16 56.97 -6.08
CA SER A 23 -22.46 56.43 -5.62
C SER A 23 -23.59 57.43 -5.92
N PRO A 24 -24.87 57.02 -6.06
CA PRO A 24 -25.78 56.98 -4.91
C PRO A 24 -26.78 55.82 -4.88
N ALA A 25 -27.29 55.54 -3.68
CA ALA A 25 -28.39 54.65 -3.36
C ALA A 25 -29.77 55.25 -3.71
N SER A 26 -30.76 54.40 -4.02
CA SER A 26 -31.98 54.17 -3.20
C SER A 26 -33.10 53.45 -3.97
N LEU A 27 -33.54 52.32 -3.41
CA LEU A 27 -34.92 51.77 -3.31
C LEU A 27 -35.93 52.00 -4.45
N LEU A 28 -36.45 50.90 -5.00
CA LEU A 28 -37.89 50.58 -4.97
C LEU A 28 -38.17 49.16 -5.48
N SER A 29 -39.21 48.58 -4.90
CA SER A 29 -39.73 47.22 -5.06
C SER A 29 -40.21 46.89 -6.48
N SER A 30 -40.18 45.60 -6.85
CA SER A 30 -41.40 44.77 -7.06
C SER A 30 -41.09 43.46 -7.77
N ARG A 31 -41.93 42.47 -7.46
CA ARG A 31 -41.95 41.05 -7.86
C ARG A 31 -42.00 40.79 -9.37
N CYS A 32 -41.45 39.64 -9.80
CA CYS A 32 -42.08 38.60 -10.65
C CYS A 32 -41.06 37.46 -10.86
N LEU A 33 -41.30 36.24 -10.37
CA LEU A 33 -41.90 35.11 -11.11
C LEU A 33 -41.27 34.95 -12.50
N SER A 34 -40.24 34.10 -12.66
CA SER A 34 -40.29 32.64 -12.83
C SER A 34 -40.89 32.16 -14.16
N LEU A 35 -40.09 31.26 -14.76
CA LEU A 35 -40.43 30.20 -15.72
C LEU A 35 -40.28 30.51 -17.23
N SER A 36 -39.07 30.16 -17.71
CA SER A 36 -38.80 29.07 -18.68
C SER A 36 -39.78 28.81 -19.82
N PHE A 37 -39.23 28.67 -21.03
CA PHE A 37 -39.75 27.81 -22.11
C PHE A 37 -38.58 27.54 -23.13
N PRO A 38 -38.65 26.61 -24.11
CA PRO A 38 -38.92 25.17 -23.97
C PRO A 38 -38.44 24.25 -25.15
N ARG A 39 -38.95 23.00 -25.14
CA ARG A 39 -39.38 22.16 -26.30
C ARG A 39 -38.28 21.37 -27.03
N SER A 40 -38.53 20.16 -27.56
CA SER A 40 -39.75 19.45 -27.98
C SER A 40 -39.42 17.93 -28.04
N ALA A 41 -40.27 16.95 -28.38
CA ALA A 41 -41.69 16.64 -28.33
C ALA A 41 -41.86 15.36 -29.19
N LYS A 42 -42.88 14.54 -28.91
CA LYS A 42 -43.84 13.96 -29.87
C LYS A 42 -44.83 13.07 -29.08
N GLU A 43 -46.09 13.49 -28.92
CA GLU A 43 -47.24 13.42 -29.85
C GLU A 43 -48.03 12.10 -29.65
N GLN A 44 -49.37 12.01 -29.65
CA GLN A 44 -50.50 12.95 -29.60
C GLN A 44 -51.79 12.07 -29.67
N LYS A 45 -52.90 12.43 -29.01
CA LYS A 45 -54.25 12.76 -29.57
C LYS A 45 -55.31 12.12 -28.66
N GLU A 46 -56.51 12.62 -28.42
CA GLU A 46 -57.24 13.86 -28.71
C GLU A 46 -58.48 13.81 -27.79
N SER A 47 -58.98 14.96 -27.34
CA SER A 47 -60.23 15.07 -26.58
C SER A 47 -61.03 16.23 -27.13
N GLU A 48 -62.33 16.04 -27.38
CA GLU A 48 -63.30 17.10 -27.69
C GLU A 48 -64.17 17.44 -26.47
N GLU A 49 -64.53 18.72 -26.37
CA GLU A 49 -65.29 19.40 -25.33
C GLU A 49 -66.81 19.12 -25.37
N ARG A 50 -67.47 19.16 -24.20
CA ARG A 50 -68.62 20.07 -23.90
C ARG A 50 -69.15 19.96 -22.46
N LEU A 51 -69.50 21.11 -21.87
CA LEU A 51 -70.39 21.31 -20.71
C LEU A 51 -71.85 21.47 -21.21
N PRO A 52 -72.87 21.68 -20.35
CA PRO A 52 -73.33 20.89 -19.19
C PRO A 52 -74.86 20.63 -19.25
N GLU A 53 -75.43 19.60 -18.64
CA GLU A 53 -76.89 19.57 -18.41
C GLU A 53 -77.34 18.67 -17.25
N SER A 54 -78.32 19.19 -16.52
CA SER A 54 -79.03 18.61 -15.38
C SER A 54 -79.92 17.43 -15.77
N THR A 55 -80.05 16.40 -14.92
CA THR A 55 -81.35 15.78 -14.61
C THR A 55 -81.28 14.81 -13.43
N LEU A 56 -82.42 14.76 -12.72
CA LEU A 56 -82.77 13.99 -11.54
C LEU A 56 -82.97 12.48 -11.81
N THR A 57 -82.90 11.71 -10.71
CA THR A 57 -83.47 10.36 -10.45
C THR A 57 -82.85 9.20 -11.27
N THR A 58 -82.46 8.05 -10.72
CA THR A 58 -83.19 7.17 -9.79
C THR A 58 -82.21 6.14 -9.18
N GLU A 59 -82.59 5.63 -8.02
CA GLU A 59 -81.90 4.65 -7.16
C GLU A 59 -81.39 3.38 -7.86
N GLN A 60 -80.23 2.88 -7.41
CA GLN A 60 -80.00 1.43 -7.30
C GLN A 60 -79.05 1.10 -6.15
N SER A 61 -79.59 0.26 -5.25
CA SER A 61 -78.99 -0.43 -4.11
C SER A 61 -77.67 -1.13 -4.42
N THR A 62 -76.70 -1.08 -3.49
CA THR A 62 -75.96 -2.27 -2.98
C THR A 62 -74.93 -1.94 -1.88
N LYS A 63 -75.12 -2.61 -0.73
CA LYS A 63 -74.19 -3.03 0.36
C LYS A 63 -73.29 -1.97 1.06
N PRO A 64 -73.28 -1.94 2.42
CA PRO A 64 -72.35 -1.11 3.17
C PRO A 64 -70.97 -1.77 3.20
N HIS A 65 -70.02 -1.22 2.46
CA HIS A 65 -68.60 -1.41 2.77
C HIS A 65 -68.26 -0.50 3.95
N THR A 66 -68.11 -1.08 5.14
CA THR A 66 -67.48 -0.42 6.29
C THR A 66 -65.99 -0.30 6.02
N THR A 67 -65.58 0.80 5.40
CA THR A 67 -64.18 1.23 5.38
C THR A 67 -63.79 1.68 6.78
N THR A 68 -63.12 0.81 7.55
CA THR A 68 -62.47 1.20 8.81
C THR A 68 -61.41 2.25 8.52
N ASP A 69 -61.66 3.45 9.03
CA ASP A 69 -60.89 4.67 8.82
C ASP A 69 -59.56 4.61 9.61
N SER A 70 -58.56 3.92 9.07
CA SER A 70 -57.27 3.65 9.73
C SER A 70 -56.44 4.91 10.08
N LYS A 71 -56.87 6.10 9.62
CA LYS A 71 -56.19 7.38 9.87
C LYS A 71 -56.69 8.14 11.11
N LYS A 72 -57.80 7.73 11.73
CA LYS A 72 -58.46 8.51 12.80
C LYS A 72 -57.59 8.75 14.03
N TYR A 73 -56.75 7.78 14.43
CA TYR A 73 -55.96 7.84 15.67
C TYR A 73 -54.46 8.10 15.46
N ALA A 74 -53.99 8.15 14.21
CA ALA A 74 -52.57 8.29 13.90
C ALA A 74 -51.96 9.60 14.45
N SER A 75 -52.76 10.67 14.51
CA SER A 75 -52.37 11.97 15.10
C SER A 75 -52.18 11.94 16.62
N THR A 76 -52.68 10.90 17.29
CA THR A 76 -52.58 10.72 18.76
C THR A 76 -51.35 9.92 19.19
N LEU A 77 -50.57 9.41 18.22
CA LEU A 77 -49.34 8.66 18.47
C LEU A 77 -48.11 9.57 18.37
N ILE A 78 -47.12 9.31 19.23
CA ILE A 78 -45.85 10.02 19.25
C ILE A 78 -44.86 9.30 18.32
N LEU A 79 -45.11 9.40 17.01
CA LEU A 79 -44.27 8.75 16.01
C LEU A 79 -42.88 9.41 15.92
N PRO A 80 -41.83 8.67 15.51
CA PRO A 80 -40.49 9.22 15.33
C PRO A 80 -40.46 10.37 14.32
N LYS A 81 -39.78 11.47 14.67
CA LYS A 81 -39.58 12.64 13.81
C LYS A 81 -38.12 13.10 13.88
N THR A 82 -37.45 13.12 12.73
CA THR A 82 -36.10 13.67 12.60
C THR A 82 -35.87 14.21 11.20
N THR A 83 -35.08 15.28 11.12
CA THR A 83 -34.55 15.84 9.88
C THR A 83 -33.39 15.01 9.31
N PHE A 84 -32.82 14.07 10.09
CA PHE A 84 -31.74 13.19 9.64
C PHE A 84 -32.21 12.34 8.43
N PRO A 85 -31.61 12.51 7.24
CA PRO A 85 -32.16 11.90 6.03
C PRO A 85 -31.88 10.40 5.99
N GLN A 86 -32.76 9.60 5.40
CA GLN A 86 -32.57 8.15 5.32
C GLN A 86 -31.40 7.77 4.40
N ARG A 87 -31.18 8.53 3.33
CA ARG A 87 -30.04 8.41 2.42
C ARG A 87 -29.25 9.72 2.48
N PRO A 88 -27.91 9.69 2.56
CA PRO A 88 -27.11 10.90 2.56
C PRO A 88 -27.09 11.57 1.19
N ASN A 89 -26.94 12.90 1.16
CA ASN A 89 -26.55 13.61 -0.06
C ASN A 89 -25.03 13.62 -0.17
N VAL A 90 -24.46 12.55 -0.75
CA VAL A 90 -23.01 12.31 -0.80
C VAL A 90 -22.21 13.44 -1.47
N LYS A 91 -22.83 14.24 -2.34
CA LYS A 91 -22.17 15.35 -3.03
C LYS A 91 -21.86 16.53 -2.10
N THR A 92 -22.73 16.76 -1.12
CA THR A 92 -22.63 17.94 -0.23
C THR A 92 -22.04 17.61 1.13
N LEU A 93 -21.85 16.32 1.48
CA LEU A 93 -21.33 15.90 2.79
C LEU A 93 -19.98 16.56 3.11
N ARG A 94 -19.03 16.50 2.18
CA ARG A 94 -17.71 17.11 2.35
C ARG A 94 -17.79 18.62 2.47
N GLU A 95 -18.61 19.28 1.67
CA GLU A 95 -18.80 20.74 1.72
C GLU A 95 -19.39 21.17 3.07
N THR A 96 -20.31 20.37 3.61
CA THR A 96 -21.03 20.68 4.85
C THR A 96 -20.20 20.36 6.10
N PHE A 97 -19.51 19.23 6.12
CA PHE A 97 -18.87 18.68 7.32
C PHE A 97 -17.34 18.55 7.22
N GLY A 98 -16.74 18.88 6.07
CA GLY A 98 -15.32 18.71 5.84
C GLY A 98 -14.45 19.49 6.81
N GLU A 99 -14.77 20.76 7.10
CA GLU A 99 -14.00 21.55 8.06
C GLU A 99 -14.10 20.98 9.49
N LYS A 100 -15.29 20.50 9.87
CA LYS A 100 -15.57 19.87 11.17
C LYS A 100 -14.90 18.51 11.36
N THR A 101 -14.55 17.83 10.28
CA THR A 101 -14.03 16.44 10.35
C THR A 101 -12.60 16.30 9.86
N MET A 102 -12.04 17.27 9.12
CA MET A 102 -10.72 17.18 8.50
C MET A 102 -9.75 18.23 9.07
N GLY A 103 -9.42 19.29 8.32
CA GLY A 103 -8.39 20.27 8.68
C GLY A 103 -8.76 21.11 9.90
N GLY A 104 -10.01 21.54 10.02
CA GLY A 104 -10.49 22.25 11.21
C GLY A 104 -10.39 21.38 12.47
N LEU A 105 -10.78 20.12 12.39
CA LEU A 105 -10.63 19.16 13.48
C LEU A 105 -9.16 18.92 13.86
N TYR A 106 -8.28 18.75 12.86
CA TYR A 106 -6.86 18.56 13.10
C TYR A 106 -6.26 19.76 13.85
N ARG A 107 -6.55 20.99 13.42
CA ARG A 107 -6.11 22.21 14.11
C ARG A 107 -6.69 22.31 15.52
N TRP A 108 -7.99 22.01 15.67
CA TRP A 108 -8.67 22.05 16.96
C TRP A 108 -7.99 21.11 17.98
N GLN A 109 -7.73 19.85 17.62
CA GLN A 109 -7.12 18.90 18.56
C GLN A 109 -5.68 19.28 18.92
N ARG A 110 -4.88 19.79 17.96
CA ARG A 110 -3.50 20.26 18.25
C ARG A 110 -3.48 21.38 19.28
N GLU A 111 -4.51 22.23 19.31
CA GLU A 111 -4.62 23.35 20.24
C GLU A 111 -5.24 22.94 21.59
N HIS A 112 -6.29 22.11 21.58
CA HIS A 112 -7.06 21.79 22.79
C HIS A 112 -6.51 20.59 23.57
N ASN A 113 -5.82 19.64 22.91
CA ASN A 113 -5.24 18.46 23.58
C ASN A 113 -3.80 18.70 24.09
N LYS A 114 -3.37 19.95 24.34
CA LYS A 114 -2.01 20.28 24.82
C LYS A 114 -1.55 19.53 26.08
N GLY A 115 -2.49 19.14 26.96
CA GLY A 115 -2.20 18.33 28.16
C GLY A 115 -2.30 16.81 27.96
N GLY A 116 -2.64 16.36 26.75
CA GLY A 116 -2.73 14.94 26.39
C GLY A 116 -1.37 14.34 26.03
N LYS A 117 -1.32 13.01 25.89
CA LYS A 117 -0.12 12.32 25.40
C LYS A 117 0.12 12.71 23.93
N GLU A 118 1.34 13.14 23.59
CA GLU A 118 1.71 13.33 22.18
C GLU A 118 1.77 11.95 21.49
N PHE A 119 0.98 11.78 20.43
CA PHE A 119 0.94 10.58 19.60
C PHE A 119 1.45 10.92 18.19
N VAL A 120 2.57 10.36 17.79
CA VAL A 120 3.18 10.65 16.48
C VAL A 120 2.90 9.50 15.52
N PHE A 121 2.11 9.78 14.49
CA PHE A 121 1.92 8.89 13.35
C PHE A 121 2.80 9.37 12.20
N LEU A 122 3.89 8.67 11.92
CA LEU A 122 4.78 9.04 10.82
C LEU A 122 4.23 8.49 9.50
N ASP A 123 3.95 9.40 8.56
CA ASP A 123 3.39 9.06 7.25
C ASP A 123 4.49 8.67 6.26
N GLY A 124 4.38 7.50 5.65
CA GLY A 124 5.18 7.14 4.48
C GLY A 124 4.71 7.92 3.25
N PRO A 125 5.60 8.64 2.57
CA PRO A 125 5.22 9.51 1.48
C PRO A 125 4.90 8.69 0.21
N PRO A 126 3.73 8.85 -0.44
CA PRO A 126 3.48 8.22 -1.71
C PRO A 126 4.26 8.95 -2.80
N TYR A 127 4.55 8.22 -3.86
CA TYR A 127 5.32 8.75 -4.96
C TYR A 127 4.48 9.72 -5.82
N ALA A 128 5.00 10.92 -6.07
CA ALA A 128 4.27 11.99 -6.77
C ALA A 128 4.28 11.82 -8.31
N ASN A 129 3.72 10.71 -8.82
CA ASN A 129 3.76 10.38 -10.25
C ASN A 129 2.40 10.12 -10.93
N GLY A 130 1.27 10.35 -10.26
CA GLY A 130 -0.07 10.21 -10.87
C GLY A 130 -1.20 10.02 -9.87
N ASN A 131 -2.38 9.62 -10.36
CA ASN A 131 -3.56 9.39 -9.53
C ASN A 131 -3.33 8.27 -8.49
N LEU A 132 -4.05 8.38 -7.38
CA LEU A 132 -4.17 7.32 -6.38
C LEU A 132 -4.96 6.12 -6.92
N HIS A 133 -4.78 4.98 -6.24
CA HIS A 133 -5.47 3.72 -6.52
C HIS A 133 -5.98 3.13 -5.21
N MET A 134 -6.80 2.09 -5.25
CA MET A 134 -7.42 1.52 -4.04
C MET A 134 -6.45 1.12 -2.91
N GLY A 135 -5.24 0.65 -3.23
CA GLY A 135 -4.19 0.44 -2.23
C GLY A 135 -3.81 1.70 -1.44
N HIS A 136 -3.75 2.87 -2.09
CA HIS A 136 -3.52 4.14 -1.39
C HIS A 136 -4.72 4.51 -0.51
N SER A 137 -5.96 4.27 -0.97
CA SER A 137 -7.15 4.54 -0.17
C SER A 137 -7.20 3.71 1.09
N LEU A 138 -6.94 2.40 0.99
CA LEU A 138 -6.83 1.50 2.14
C LEU A 138 -5.80 2.06 3.14
N ASN A 139 -4.57 2.30 2.68
CA ASN A 139 -3.49 2.84 3.49
C ASN A 139 -3.89 4.12 4.23
N ARG A 140 -4.43 5.11 3.51
CA ARG A 140 -4.78 6.43 4.07
C ARG A 140 -5.94 6.36 5.06
N ILE A 141 -6.93 5.51 4.78
CA ILE A 141 -8.08 5.32 5.66
C ILE A 141 -7.66 4.66 6.98
N LEU A 142 -6.82 3.61 6.94
CA LEU A 142 -6.36 2.92 8.16
C LEU A 142 -5.55 3.86 9.07
N LYS A 143 -4.67 4.70 8.48
CA LYS A 143 -3.95 5.76 9.20
C LYS A 143 -4.92 6.72 9.90
N ASP A 144 -5.93 7.18 9.17
CA ASP A 144 -6.90 8.14 9.68
C ASP A 144 -7.80 7.56 10.78
N ILE A 145 -8.23 6.30 10.66
CA ILE A 145 -8.99 5.60 11.72
C ILE A 145 -8.19 5.58 13.02
N THR A 146 -6.89 5.26 12.95
CA THR A 146 -5.98 5.27 14.11
C THR A 146 -5.90 6.66 14.74
N ASN A 147 -5.66 7.68 13.92
CA ASN A 147 -5.53 9.06 14.39
C ASN A 147 -6.81 9.56 15.07
N ARG A 148 -7.99 9.28 14.49
CA ARG A 148 -9.27 9.67 15.09
C ARG A 148 -9.56 8.94 16.40
N HIS A 149 -9.19 7.67 16.50
CA HIS A 149 -9.29 6.92 17.75
C HIS A 149 -8.46 7.61 18.84
N GLU A 150 -7.20 7.94 18.56
CA GLU A 150 -6.30 8.62 19.51
C GLU A 150 -6.80 10.00 19.92
N VAL A 151 -7.36 10.79 18.99
CA VAL A 151 -7.99 12.09 19.32
C VAL A 151 -9.13 11.91 20.33
N LEU A 152 -9.99 10.90 20.13
CA LEU A 152 -11.11 10.63 21.02
C LEU A 152 -10.67 10.10 22.39
N GLU A 153 -9.55 9.38 22.48
CA GLU A 153 -8.92 8.99 23.75
C GLU A 153 -8.23 10.17 24.46
N GLY A 154 -8.13 11.34 23.81
CA GLY A 154 -7.56 12.56 24.37
C GLY A 154 -6.07 12.75 24.08
N SER A 155 -5.49 11.94 23.20
CA SER A 155 -4.12 12.13 22.70
C SER A 155 -4.04 13.37 21.81
N ARG A 156 -2.85 13.97 21.77
CA ARG A 156 -2.50 15.05 20.84
C ARG A 156 -1.80 14.45 19.64
N VAL A 157 -2.53 14.26 18.55
CA VAL A 157 -2.03 13.56 17.37
C VAL A 157 -1.14 14.49 16.54
N ASN A 158 0.02 14.01 16.14
CA ASN A 158 0.90 14.62 15.14
C ASN A 158 0.92 13.71 13.91
N TYR A 159 0.29 14.18 12.83
CA TYR A 159 0.23 13.48 11.56
C TYR A 159 0.43 14.49 10.44
N VAL A 160 1.58 14.38 9.77
CA VAL A 160 2.00 15.28 8.70
C VAL A 160 2.07 14.45 7.42
N PRO A 161 1.07 14.53 6.52
CA PRO A 161 1.12 13.84 5.24
C PRO A 161 2.29 14.34 4.40
N GLY A 162 2.90 13.47 3.61
CA GLY A 162 3.94 13.92 2.68
C GLY A 162 3.99 13.21 1.36
N TRP A 163 4.94 13.61 0.52
CA TRP A 163 5.14 13.12 -0.84
C TRP A 163 6.60 12.92 -1.18
N ASP A 164 6.86 11.83 -1.91
CA ASP A 164 8.17 11.53 -2.45
C ASP A 164 8.22 12.05 -3.89
N CYS A 165 9.00 13.11 -4.06
CA CYS A 165 9.02 13.95 -5.25
C CYS A 165 10.26 13.76 -6.13
N HIS A 166 11.21 12.90 -5.75
CA HIS A 166 12.46 12.72 -6.50
C HIS A 166 12.54 11.37 -7.21
N GLY A 167 13.47 11.26 -8.16
CA GLY A 167 13.85 10.01 -8.80
C GLY A 167 13.18 9.68 -10.13
N LEU A 168 13.53 8.49 -10.62
CA LEU A 168 13.39 8.11 -12.03
C LEU A 168 11.94 8.14 -12.58
N PRO A 169 10.90 7.65 -11.89
CA PRO A 169 9.56 7.68 -12.48
C PRO A 169 9.01 9.08 -12.74
N ILE A 170 9.38 10.09 -11.93
CA ILE A 170 8.99 11.48 -12.20
C ILE A 170 9.81 12.01 -13.38
N GLU A 171 11.12 11.79 -13.39
CA GLU A 171 12.00 12.20 -14.49
C GLU A 171 11.54 11.62 -15.83
N ASN A 172 11.31 10.31 -15.92
CA ASN A 172 10.83 9.63 -17.13
C ASN A 172 9.47 10.16 -17.59
N LYS A 173 8.55 10.43 -16.66
CA LYS A 173 7.23 10.95 -17.01
C LYS A 173 7.31 12.41 -17.47
N ALA A 174 8.24 13.20 -16.92
CA ALA A 174 8.50 14.56 -17.36
C ALA A 174 9.11 14.58 -18.77
N LEU A 175 10.13 13.76 -19.02
CA LEU A 175 10.75 13.59 -20.34
C LEU A 175 9.73 13.12 -21.39
N LYS A 176 8.90 12.13 -21.05
CA LYS A 176 7.81 11.67 -21.92
C LYS A 176 6.78 12.77 -22.22
N LYS A 177 6.49 13.66 -21.26
CA LYS A 177 5.58 14.81 -21.45
C LYS A 177 6.19 15.87 -22.37
N LEU A 178 7.52 15.97 -22.40
CA LEU A 178 8.26 16.88 -23.27
C LEU A 178 8.57 16.30 -24.66
N ASP A 179 8.40 14.99 -24.85
CA ASP A 179 8.82 14.26 -26.07
C ASP A 179 10.31 14.47 -26.37
N LYS A 180 11.14 14.33 -25.33
CA LYS A 180 12.59 14.53 -25.36
C LYS A 180 13.30 13.39 -24.65
N ASP A 181 14.50 13.06 -25.13
CA ASP A 181 15.37 12.12 -24.44
C ASP A 181 16.23 12.83 -23.39
N PHE A 182 16.69 12.07 -22.39
CA PHE A 182 17.48 12.58 -21.27
C PHE A 182 18.74 13.35 -21.71
N HIS A 183 19.39 12.95 -22.81
CA HIS A 183 20.63 13.57 -23.28
C HIS A 183 20.41 14.84 -24.12
N ASP A 184 19.16 15.10 -24.53
CA ASP A 184 18.83 16.26 -25.36
C ASP A 184 18.73 17.57 -24.54
N LEU A 185 18.70 17.45 -23.20
CA LEU A 185 18.37 18.53 -22.29
C LEU A 185 19.48 18.77 -21.28
N ALA A 186 19.70 20.03 -20.91
CA ALA A 186 20.59 20.36 -19.81
C ALA A 186 19.99 19.87 -18.47
N PRO A 187 20.83 19.54 -17.46
CA PRO A 187 20.35 19.11 -16.14
C PRO A 187 19.33 20.06 -15.50
N SER A 188 19.49 21.37 -15.67
CA SER A 188 18.56 22.39 -15.15
C SER A 188 17.18 22.31 -15.79
N GLU A 189 17.09 22.03 -17.09
CA GLU A 189 15.84 21.85 -17.82
C GLU A 189 15.09 20.59 -17.35
N ILE A 190 15.81 19.47 -17.21
CA ILE A 190 15.27 18.21 -16.71
C ILE A 190 14.71 18.40 -15.29
N ARG A 191 15.48 19.03 -14.40
CA ARG A 191 15.07 19.30 -13.01
C ARG A 191 13.85 20.20 -12.96
N SER A 192 13.79 21.23 -13.79
CA SER A 192 12.64 22.15 -13.87
C SER A 192 11.36 21.42 -14.31
N ALA A 193 11.47 20.58 -15.34
CA ALA A 193 10.35 19.79 -15.85
C ALA A 193 9.87 18.75 -14.83
N ALA A 194 10.79 18.05 -14.17
CA ALA A 194 10.50 17.06 -13.15
C ALA A 194 9.86 17.70 -11.91
N LYS A 195 10.36 18.86 -11.45
CA LYS A 195 9.74 19.65 -10.36
C LYS A 195 8.31 20.03 -10.69
N SER A 196 8.08 20.58 -11.88
CA SER A 196 6.74 21.01 -12.31
C SER A 196 5.75 19.85 -12.33
N LEU A 197 6.18 18.69 -12.82
CA LEU A 197 5.36 17.48 -12.82
C LEU A 197 5.09 16.95 -11.40
N ALA A 198 6.09 16.96 -10.52
CA ALA A 198 5.93 16.54 -9.13
C ALA A 198 4.91 17.45 -8.41
N GLU A 199 5.02 18.77 -8.56
CA GLU A 199 4.07 19.73 -7.97
C GLU A 199 2.64 19.54 -8.49
N GLU A 200 2.46 19.29 -9.79
CA GLU A 200 1.16 18.93 -10.40
C GLU A 200 0.59 17.66 -9.77
N CYS A 201 1.41 16.61 -9.64
CA CYS A 201 0.97 15.33 -9.06
C CYS A 201 0.65 15.44 -7.57
N VAL A 202 1.42 16.23 -6.81
CA VAL A 202 1.14 16.50 -5.38
C VAL A 202 -0.22 17.17 -5.21
N GLN A 203 -0.53 18.20 -6.01
CA GLN A 203 -1.82 18.90 -5.92
C GLN A 203 -3.00 17.96 -6.21
N LEU A 204 -2.87 17.15 -7.27
CA LEU A 204 -3.83 16.13 -7.65
C LEU A 204 -4.07 15.13 -6.51
N GLN A 205 -3.00 14.47 -6.05
CA GLN A 205 -3.08 13.45 -4.99
C GLN A 205 -3.60 14.02 -3.67
N ARG A 206 -3.22 15.25 -3.30
CA ARG A 206 -3.77 15.96 -2.14
C ARG A 206 -5.30 16.08 -2.25
N GLY A 207 -5.80 16.53 -3.39
CA GLY A 207 -7.25 16.63 -3.63
C GLY A 207 -7.94 15.27 -3.51
N GLU A 208 -7.32 14.20 -4.01
CA GLU A 208 -7.81 12.83 -3.87
C GLU A 208 -7.83 12.33 -2.42
N MET A 209 -6.80 12.64 -1.62
CA MET A 209 -6.75 12.29 -0.19
C MET A 209 -7.78 13.07 0.63
N GLU A 210 -8.01 14.34 0.34
CA GLU A 210 -9.07 15.13 0.97
C GLU A 210 -10.47 14.55 0.66
N MET A 211 -10.68 14.03 -0.55
CA MET A 211 -11.94 13.36 -0.91
C MET A 211 -12.21 12.09 -0.09
N LEU A 212 -11.18 11.46 0.51
CA LEU A 212 -11.32 10.31 1.42
C LEU A 212 -11.71 10.71 2.85
N GLY A 213 -11.77 12.01 3.16
CA GLY A 213 -12.11 12.50 4.51
C GLY A 213 -11.01 12.33 5.55
N VAL A 214 -9.74 12.40 5.13
CA VAL A 214 -8.57 12.25 6.01
C VAL A 214 -8.38 13.52 6.85
N MET A 215 -8.23 13.34 8.17
CA MET A 215 -7.96 14.39 9.16
C MET A 215 -6.47 14.75 9.18
N ALA A 216 -6.13 15.82 8.47
CA ALA A 216 -4.80 16.41 8.46
C ALA A 216 -4.88 17.92 8.15
N ASP A 217 -3.81 18.66 8.46
CA ASP A 217 -3.66 20.01 7.95
C ASP A 217 -3.06 19.98 6.53
N TRP A 218 -3.91 20.18 5.52
CA TRP A 218 -3.52 20.16 4.10
C TRP A 218 -2.87 21.47 3.60
N SER A 219 -2.55 22.37 4.54
CA SER A 219 -1.74 23.56 4.29
C SER A 219 -0.31 23.17 3.84
N LYS A 220 0.45 24.16 3.37
CA LYS A 220 1.85 23.94 2.97
C LYS A 220 2.71 23.59 4.19
N GLU A 221 2.40 24.18 5.34
CA GLU A 221 3.11 23.99 6.60
C GLU A 221 2.71 22.69 7.32
N GLY A 222 1.49 22.20 7.08
CA GLY A 222 0.95 20.95 7.64
C GLY A 222 1.28 19.70 6.83
N THR A 223 2.05 19.84 5.75
CA THR A 223 2.50 18.76 4.87
C THR A 223 4.00 18.82 4.61
N TYR A 224 4.58 17.74 4.09
CA TYR A 224 5.99 17.74 3.69
C TYR A 224 6.21 17.14 2.30
N ARG A 225 7.24 17.60 1.60
CA ARG A 225 7.65 17.04 0.30
C ARG A 225 9.15 16.84 0.30
N THR A 226 9.63 15.75 -0.31
CA THR A 226 11.08 15.51 -0.37
C THR A 226 11.84 16.56 -1.19
N LEU A 227 11.14 17.30 -2.06
CA LEU A 227 11.67 18.45 -2.82
C LEU A 227 11.70 19.79 -2.04
N ASP A 228 11.18 19.82 -0.81
CA ASP A 228 11.22 21.04 -0.01
C ASP A 228 12.65 21.31 0.44
N HIS A 229 13.12 22.54 0.22
CA HIS A 229 14.51 22.95 0.50
C HIS A 229 15.00 22.50 1.89
N GLU A 230 14.20 22.76 2.93
CA GLU A 230 14.54 22.36 4.30
C GLU A 230 14.65 20.84 4.49
N TYR A 231 13.87 20.05 3.74
CA TYR A 231 13.94 18.59 3.76
C TYR A 231 15.24 18.11 3.12
N GLU A 232 15.57 18.63 1.94
CA GLU A 232 16.80 18.29 1.20
C GLU A 232 18.05 18.60 2.04
N ILE A 233 18.06 19.74 2.76
CA ILE A 233 19.16 20.09 3.68
C ILE A 233 19.24 19.12 4.87
N ARG A 234 18.12 18.71 5.48
CA ARG A 234 18.13 17.69 6.55
C ARG A 234 18.66 16.35 6.05
N GLN A 235 18.29 15.95 4.84
CA GLN A 235 18.81 14.74 4.20
C GLN A 235 20.33 14.82 3.98
N LEU A 236 20.85 15.94 3.47
CA LEU A 236 22.29 16.13 3.31
C LEU A 236 23.04 16.11 4.65
N LYS A 237 22.43 16.61 5.73
CA LYS A 237 23.00 16.50 7.09
C LYS A 237 23.08 15.07 7.58
N ILE A 238 22.07 14.23 7.31
CA ILE A 238 22.15 12.78 7.59
C ILE A 238 23.30 12.16 6.80
N PHE A 239 23.41 12.47 5.51
CA PHE A 239 24.50 11.97 4.69
C PHE A 239 25.87 12.37 5.25
N LYS A 240 26.04 13.63 5.69
CA LYS A 240 27.25 14.10 6.38
C LYS A 240 27.55 13.27 7.63
N MET A 241 26.57 13.01 8.49
CA MET A 241 26.76 12.18 9.69
C MET A 241 27.21 10.76 9.33
N MET A 242 26.68 10.19 8.25
CA MET A 242 27.12 8.87 7.76
C MET A 242 28.56 8.90 7.21
N VAL A 243 28.99 10.00 6.59
CA VAL A 243 30.39 10.22 6.17
C VAL A 243 31.30 10.29 7.40
N GLU A 244 30.92 11.07 8.42
CA GLU A 244 31.66 11.21 9.68
C GLU A 244 31.79 9.85 10.42
N ASN A 245 30.75 9.03 10.37
CA ASN A 245 30.75 7.67 10.92
C ASN A 245 31.50 6.64 10.05
N GLY A 246 32.11 7.06 8.94
CA GLY A 246 32.89 6.20 8.04
C GLY A 246 32.06 5.13 7.31
N LEU A 247 30.76 5.36 7.16
CA LEU A 247 29.83 4.42 6.53
C LEU A 247 29.78 4.60 5.01
N ILE A 248 30.08 5.79 4.50
CA ILE A 248 30.03 6.09 3.06
C ILE A 248 31.38 5.77 2.41
N LYS A 249 31.37 4.94 1.37
CA LYS A 249 32.57 4.56 0.61
C LYS A 249 32.30 4.50 -0.88
N THR A 250 33.32 4.80 -1.67
CA THR A 250 33.34 4.47 -3.09
C THR A 250 33.83 3.03 -3.28
N HIS A 251 33.10 2.26 -4.07
CA HIS A 251 33.57 0.93 -4.48
C HIS A 251 33.59 0.85 -6.00
N HIS A 252 34.72 0.36 -6.50
CA HIS A 252 34.93 0.04 -7.90
C HIS A 252 34.57 -1.43 -8.13
N ARG A 253 33.27 -1.71 -8.27
CA ARG A 253 32.77 -3.08 -8.49
C ARG A 253 31.61 -3.07 -9.48
N PRO A 254 31.33 -4.20 -10.17
CA PRO A 254 30.18 -4.27 -11.02
C PRO A 254 28.89 -4.24 -10.17
N SER A 255 27.86 -3.59 -10.68
CA SER A 255 26.57 -3.41 -10.00
C SER A 255 25.43 -3.81 -10.92
N TYR A 256 24.27 -4.15 -10.35
CA TYR A 256 23.06 -4.29 -11.14
C TYR A 256 22.79 -2.99 -11.90
N TYR A 257 22.60 -3.11 -13.20
CA TYR A 257 22.40 -2.00 -14.10
C TYR A 257 21.23 -2.32 -15.02
N SER A 258 20.30 -1.38 -15.14
CA SER A 258 19.19 -1.48 -16.08
C SER A 258 19.53 -0.69 -17.33
N PRO A 259 19.80 -1.34 -18.49
CA PRO A 259 20.01 -0.62 -19.75
C PRO A 259 18.78 0.19 -20.15
N SER A 260 17.58 -0.36 -19.87
CA SER A 260 16.31 0.30 -20.15
C SER A 260 16.10 1.60 -19.37
N SER A 261 16.64 1.65 -18.16
CA SER A 261 16.65 2.87 -17.37
C SER A 261 17.90 3.70 -17.71
N ARG A 262 19.07 3.09 -17.91
CA ARG A 262 20.42 3.71 -17.92
C ARG A 262 20.93 4.12 -16.53
N THR A 263 20.71 3.28 -15.51
CA THR A 263 21.20 3.55 -14.14
C THR A 263 21.53 2.27 -13.40
N ALA A 264 22.45 2.38 -12.45
CA ALA A 264 22.63 1.36 -11.42
C ALA A 264 21.34 1.24 -10.58
N LEU A 265 21.04 0.02 -10.13
CA LEU A 265 19.92 -0.31 -9.27
C LEU A 265 20.42 -0.95 -7.97
N ALA A 266 19.76 -0.63 -6.87
CA ALA A 266 19.94 -1.40 -5.64
C ALA A 266 19.19 -2.73 -5.72
N GLU A 267 19.59 -3.74 -4.94
CA GLU A 267 18.91 -5.04 -4.90
C GLU A 267 17.42 -4.94 -4.54
N ALA A 268 17.06 -3.99 -3.66
CA ALA A 268 15.67 -3.68 -3.30
C ALA A 268 14.82 -3.21 -4.51
N GLU A 269 15.47 -2.71 -5.56
CA GLU A 269 14.86 -2.26 -6.81
C GLU A 269 14.78 -3.36 -7.88
N LEU A 270 15.08 -4.61 -7.52
CA LEU A 270 14.94 -5.76 -8.40
C LEU A 270 13.60 -6.48 -8.15
N LYS A 271 13.03 -6.99 -9.25
CA LYS A 271 11.97 -7.99 -9.23
C LYS A 271 12.50 -9.23 -9.94
N TYR A 272 12.48 -10.38 -9.28
CA TYR A 272 12.83 -11.62 -9.94
C TYR A 272 11.64 -12.21 -10.71
N VAL A 273 11.91 -12.69 -11.93
CA VAL A 273 10.96 -13.42 -12.78
C VAL A 273 11.44 -14.87 -12.81
N GLU A 274 10.58 -15.81 -12.40
CA GLU A 274 10.95 -17.21 -12.18
C GLU A 274 11.09 -18.02 -13.49
N ASP A 275 10.41 -17.59 -14.56
CA ASP A 275 10.29 -18.27 -15.85
C ASP A 275 11.00 -17.54 -17.00
N HIS A 276 12.03 -16.74 -16.70
CA HIS A 276 12.82 -16.06 -17.73
C HIS A 276 13.58 -17.08 -18.60
N VAL A 277 13.52 -16.89 -19.92
CA VAL A 277 14.19 -17.78 -20.89
C VAL A 277 15.47 -17.12 -21.39
N SER A 278 16.62 -17.67 -21.02
CA SER A 278 17.93 -17.29 -21.55
C SER A 278 18.43 -18.29 -22.59
N LEU A 279 19.32 -17.86 -23.47
CA LEU A 279 20.06 -18.75 -24.36
C LEU A 279 21.30 -19.25 -23.63
N SER A 280 21.34 -20.54 -23.32
CA SER A 280 22.51 -21.20 -22.72
C SER A 280 23.42 -21.80 -23.79
N ALA A 281 24.73 -21.78 -23.56
CA ALA A 281 25.73 -22.30 -24.48
C ALA A 281 26.76 -23.17 -23.77
N TYR A 282 27.11 -24.29 -24.42
CA TYR A 282 28.24 -25.14 -24.10
C TYR A 282 29.40 -24.79 -25.03
N ILE A 283 30.47 -24.26 -24.46
CA ILE A 283 31.57 -23.62 -25.17
C ILE A 283 32.87 -24.36 -24.83
N LYS A 284 33.71 -24.56 -25.84
CA LYS A 284 35.03 -25.15 -25.71
C LYS A 284 36.08 -24.06 -25.66
N LEU A 285 37.01 -24.14 -24.71
CA LEU A 285 38.21 -23.31 -24.69
C LEU A 285 39.44 -24.21 -24.77
N ASN A 286 40.24 -24.08 -25.82
CA ASN A 286 41.36 -24.99 -26.06
C ASN A 286 42.50 -24.71 -25.08
N LEU A 287 43.09 -25.77 -24.52
CA LEU A 287 44.30 -25.66 -23.73
C LEU A 287 45.45 -25.15 -24.59
N ALA A 288 46.24 -24.24 -24.03
CA ALA A 288 47.45 -23.73 -24.66
C ALA A 288 48.70 -24.36 -24.03
N GLN A 289 48.74 -24.44 -22.70
CA GLN A 289 49.82 -25.08 -21.95
C GLN A 289 49.25 -25.70 -20.68
N ALA A 290 49.40 -27.03 -20.52
CA ALA A 290 49.06 -27.72 -19.28
C ALA A 290 50.03 -27.32 -18.16
N GLY A 291 49.52 -27.18 -16.94
CA GLY A 291 50.36 -27.05 -15.75
C GLY A 291 51.09 -28.37 -15.45
N SER A 292 52.22 -28.30 -14.75
CA SER A 292 53.09 -29.47 -14.46
C SER A 292 52.35 -30.69 -13.88
N LYS A 293 51.32 -30.46 -13.05
CA LYS A 293 50.50 -31.53 -12.46
C LYS A 293 49.56 -32.17 -13.47
N LEU A 294 48.91 -31.36 -14.32
CA LEU A 294 48.06 -31.87 -15.38
C LEU A 294 48.90 -32.59 -16.45
N GLU A 295 50.06 -32.06 -16.80
CA GLU A 295 51.00 -32.67 -17.75
C GLU A 295 51.36 -34.10 -17.32
N LYS A 296 51.67 -34.31 -16.03
CA LYS A 296 51.89 -35.64 -15.48
C LYS A 296 50.67 -36.57 -15.64
N VAL A 297 49.46 -36.06 -15.42
CA VAL A 297 48.22 -36.83 -15.64
C VAL A 297 48.05 -37.21 -17.11
N LEU A 298 48.42 -36.32 -18.04
CA LEU A 298 48.35 -36.59 -19.49
C LEU A 298 49.39 -37.64 -19.91
N GLU A 299 50.61 -37.55 -19.40
CA GLU A 299 51.69 -38.53 -19.64
C GLU A 299 51.30 -39.92 -19.11
N ASP A 300 50.83 -40.00 -17.87
CA ASP A 300 50.41 -41.26 -17.22
C ASP A 300 49.29 -41.97 -17.99
N ASN A 301 48.47 -41.22 -18.76
CA ASN A 301 47.35 -41.72 -19.55
C ASN A 301 47.62 -41.72 -21.07
N GLN A 302 48.88 -41.57 -21.51
CA GLN A 302 49.32 -41.66 -22.91
C GLN A 302 48.59 -40.66 -23.84
N ILE A 303 48.36 -39.44 -23.37
CA ILE A 303 47.75 -38.36 -24.17
C ILE A 303 48.86 -37.50 -24.79
N GLU A 304 49.15 -37.70 -26.08
CA GLU A 304 50.33 -37.12 -26.75
C GLU A 304 50.22 -35.62 -27.06
N ASN A 305 49.00 -35.08 -27.27
CA ASN A 305 48.81 -33.69 -27.68
C ASN A 305 47.84 -32.93 -26.78
N GLN A 306 48.39 -32.07 -25.91
CA GLN A 306 47.59 -31.22 -25.01
C GLN A 306 46.73 -30.18 -25.75
N ASN A 307 47.09 -29.79 -26.98
CA ASN A 307 46.34 -28.77 -27.73
C ASN A 307 44.99 -29.29 -28.26
N ASP A 308 44.79 -30.62 -28.25
CA ASP A 308 43.54 -31.26 -28.65
C ASP A 308 42.52 -31.30 -27.51
N ILE A 309 42.90 -30.85 -26.31
CA ILE A 309 42.08 -30.84 -25.10
C ILE A 309 41.40 -29.47 -24.96
N SER A 310 40.07 -29.49 -24.76
CA SER A 310 39.30 -28.28 -24.48
C SER A 310 38.67 -28.32 -23.07
N LEU A 311 38.68 -27.17 -22.39
CA LEU A 311 37.84 -26.92 -21.21
C LEU A 311 36.38 -26.78 -21.65
N LEU A 312 35.48 -27.54 -21.02
CA LEU A 312 34.05 -27.43 -21.30
C LEU A 312 33.41 -26.39 -20.37
N ILE A 313 33.01 -25.26 -20.94
CA ILE A 313 32.36 -24.15 -20.25
C ILE A 313 30.86 -24.18 -20.52
N TRP A 314 30.07 -23.83 -19.51
CA TRP A 314 28.64 -23.55 -19.68
C TRP A 314 28.31 -22.14 -19.17
N THR A 315 27.47 -21.42 -19.91
CA THR A 315 26.98 -20.10 -19.52
C THR A 315 25.55 -19.87 -20.01
N THR A 316 24.75 -19.13 -19.23
CA THR A 316 23.43 -18.59 -19.64
C THR A 316 23.54 -17.20 -20.27
N THR A 317 24.73 -16.62 -20.32
CA THR A 317 25.01 -15.29 -20.88
C THR A 317 26.15 -15.38 -21.92
N PRO A 318 25.94 -16.00 -23.09
CA PRO A 318 26.96 -16.11 -24.14
C PRO A 318 27.66 -14.79 -24.45
N TRP A 319 26.93 -13.67 -24.51
CA TRP A 319 27.48 -12.32 -24.71
C TRP A 319 28.65 -11.96 -23.78
N SER A 320 28.67 -12.48 -22.55
CA SER A 320 29.72 -12.18 -21.56
C SER A 320 31.08 -12.83 -21.89
N MET A 321 31.13 -13.74 -22.87
CA MET A 321 32.38 -14.33 -23.35
C MET A 321 33.31 -13.31 -24.01
N ALA A 322 32.79 -12.18 -24.47
CA ALA A 322 33.60 -11.04 -24.92
C ALA A 322 34.50 -10.46 -23.81
N SER A 323 34.11 -10.68 -22.55
CA SER A 323 34.79 -10.17 -21.35
C SER A 323 35.47 -11.29 -20.55
N ASN A 324 35.71 -12.45 -21.15
CA ASN A 324 36.36 -13.57 -20.47
C ASN A 324 37.82 -13.23 -20.13
N MET A 325 38.21 -13.39 -18.87
CA MET A 325 39.57 -13.10 -18.38
C MET A 325 40.22 -14.26 -17.61
N ALA A 326 39.46 -15.28 -17.22
CA ALA A 326 39.97 -16.51 -16.61
C ALA A 326 38.93 -17.65 -16.70
N VAL A 327 39.31 -18.86 -16.28
CA VAL A 327 38.37 -19.95 -15.97
C VAL A 327 38.50 -20.31 -14.50
N MET A 328 37.40 -20.42 -13.78
CA MET A 328 37.35 -20.77 -12.37
C MET A 328 37.05 -22.26 -12.19
N VAL A 329 37.76 -22.89 -11.25
CA VAL A 329 37.59 -24.28 -10.83
C VAL A 329 37.60 -24.39 -9.30
N ASN A 330 36.96 -25.43 -8.77
CA ASN A 330 37.01 -25.71 -7.34
C ASN A 330 38.10 -26.76 -7.05
N THR A 331 39.07 -26.42 -6.20
CA THR A 331 40.19 -27.31 -5.88
C THR A 331 39.77 -28.56 -5.10
N ASN A 332 38.60 -28.57 -4.48
CA ASN A 332 38.09 -29.71 -3.73
C ASN A 332 37.20 -30.65 -4.56
N MET A 333 37.02 -30.36 -5.85
CA MET A 333 36.22 -31.17 -6.77
C MET A 333 37.12 -32.03 -7.66
N ASP A 334 36.61 -33.19 -8.06
CA ASP A 334 37.24 -34.05 -9.05
C ASP A 334 36.77 -33.70 -10.46
N TYR A 335 37.72 -33.67 -11.38
CA TYR A 335 37.52 -33.40 -12.80
C TYR A 335 37.92 -34.62 -13.62
N ALA A 336 37.28 -34.77 -14.78
CA ALA A 336 37.52 -35.88 -15.68
C ALA A 336 37.95 -35.35 -17.05
N LEU A 337 39.00 -35.97 -17.60
CA LEU A 337 39.32 -35.91 -19.02
C LEU A 337 38.49 -36.97 -19.73
N VAL A 338 37.64 -36.54 -20.66
CA VAL A 338 36.75 -37.42 -21.40
C VAL A 338 36.90 -37.22 -22.90
N ARG A 339 36.77 -38.30 -23.67
CA ARG A 339 36.58 -38.24 -25.11
C ARG A 339 35.08 -38.21 -25.40
N TYR A 340 34.64 -37.17 -26.09
CA TYR A 340 33.26 -37.03 -26.53
C TYR A 340 33.03 -37.88 -27.78
N LYS A 341 32.24 -38.97 -27.65
CA LYS A 341 32.20 -40.04 -28.66
C LYS A 341 31.67 -39.62 -30.03
N SER A 342 30.77 -38.64 -30.09
CA SER A 342 30.18 -38.19 -31.36
C SER A 342 31.17 -37.42 -32.24
N THR A 343 32.16 -36.74 -31.64
CA THR A 343 33.13 -35.90 -32.38
C THR A 343 34.58 -36.34 -32.21
N GLY A 344 34.87 -37.24 -31.26
CA GLY A 344 36.22 -37.70 -30.91
C GLY A 344 37.03 -36.70 -30.08
N GLN A 345 36.46 -35.53 -29.74
CA GLN A 345 37.14 -34.42 -29.07
C GLN A 345 37.44 -34.72 -27.59
N LEU A 346 38.57 -34.23 -27.09
CA LEU A 346 38.95 -34.37 -25.69
C LEU A 346 38.44 -33.16 -24.88
N LEU A 347 37.68 -33.41 -23.83
CA LEU A 347 37.03 -32.39 -23.00
C LEU A 347 37.38 -32.59 -21.52
N ILE A 348 37.55 -31.49 -20.80
CA ILE A 348 37.62 -31.48 -19.33
C ILE A 348 36.30 -30.95 -18.77
N ALA A 349 35.69 -31.72 -17.86
CA ALA A 349 34.50 -31.34 -17.11
C ALA A 349 34.56 -31.91 -15.68
N ALA A 350 33.77 -31.38 -14.75
CA ALA A 350 33.66 -31.95 -13.42
C ALA A 350 33.07 -33.37 -13.48
N GLN A 351 33.66 -34.30 -12.74
CA GLN A 351 33.30 -35.72 -12.78
C GLN A 351 31.81 -35.94 -12.45
N ASP A 352 31.32 -35.28 -11.40
CA ASP A 352 29.93 -35.39 -10.95
C ASP A 352 28.92 -34.81 -11.96
N ARG A 353 29.37 -33.97 -12.90
CA ARG A 353 28.50 -33.35 -13.92
C ARG A 353 28.29 -34.23 -15.15
N LEU A 354 29.10 -35.27 -15.37
CA LEU A 354 29.04 -36.08 -16.59
C LEU A 354 27.66 -36.72 -16.83
N GLY A 355 26.97 -37.13 -15.76
CA GLY A 355 25.61 -37.65 -15.81
C GLY A 355 24.57 -36.65 -16.33
N ASP A 356 24.63 -35.39 -15.89
CA ASP A 356 23.72 -34.36 -16.36
C ASP A 356 24.12 -33.83 -17.74
N LEU A 357 25.42 -33.73 -18.01
CA LEU A 357 25.95 -33.37 -19.33
C LEU A 357 25.54 -34.39 -20.40
N THR A 358 25.35 -35.65 -20.03
CA THR A 358 24.82 -36.71 -20.92
C THR A 358 23.41 -36.39 -21.40
N LYS A 359 22.55 -35.86 -20.53
CA LYS A 359 21.18 -35.45 -20.92
C LYS A 359 21.21 -34.28 -21.88
N ASP A 360 22.18 -33.40 -21.71
CA ASP A 360 22.28 -32.17 -22.48
C ASP A 360 23.04 -32.31 -23.79
N LEU A 361 24.08 -33.13 -23.85
CA LEU A 361 24.96 -33.32 -25.00
C LEU A 361 24.74 -34.65 -25.73
N GLY A 362 24.05 -35.62 -25.11
CA GLY A 362 23.73 -36.90 -25.74
C GLY A 362 22.68 -36.78 -26.86
N ASP A 363 22.77 -37.71 -27.81
CA ASP A 363 21.76 -37.93 -28.85
C ASP A 363 20.63 -38.83 -28.33
N SER A 364 19.51 -38.91 -29.06
CA SER A 364 18.31 -39.67 -28.66
C SER A 364 18.55 -41.16 -28.35
N ASN A 365 19.69 -41.71 -28.79
CA ASN A 365 20.05 -43.12 -28.66
C ASN A 365 21.09 -43.39 -27.55
N SER A 366 21.63 -42.37 -26.87
CA SER A 366 22.67 -42.53 -25.83
C SER A 366 22.25 -41.86 -24.53
N SER A 367 21.67 -42.63 -23.61
CA SER A 367 21.17 -42.15 -22.31
C SER A 367 22.09 -42.43 -21.13
N THR A 368 23.19 -43.15 -21.34
CA THR A 368 24.20 -43.45 -20.31
C THR A 368 25.48 -42.65 -20.54
N VAL A 369 26.21 -42.36 -19.47
CA VAL A 369 27.47 -41.59 -19.52
C VAL A 369 28.46 -42.27 -20.46
N GLU A 370 28.60 -43.59 -20.38
CA GLU A 370 29.51 -44.39 -21.22
C GLU A 370 29.08 -44.39 -22.70
N GLY A 371 27.82 -44.10 -22.99
CA GLY A 371 27.31 -43.95 -24.36
C GLY A 371 27.74 -42.63 -25.01
N VAL A 372 27.95 -41.58 -24.22
CA VAL A 372 28.25 -40.21 -24.70
C VAL A 372 29.72 -39.84 -24.50
N PHE A 373 30.30 -40.24 -23.38
CA PHE A 373 31.67 -39.92 -22.97
C PHE A 373 32.46 -41.19 -22.70
N GLU A 374 33.67 -41.27 -23.25
CA GLU A 374 34.68 -42.23 -22.82
C GLU A 374 35.60 -41.54 -21.82
N LYS A 375 35.61 -41.98 -20.56
CA LYS A 375 36.46 -41.39 -19.53
C LYS A 375 37.89 -41.90 -19.66
N LEU A 376 38.84 -40.99 -19.81
CA LEU A 376 40.26 -41.28 -19.99
C LEU A 376 41.05 -41.14 -18.69
N ALA A 377 40.79 -40.07 -17.93
CA ALA A 377 41.47 -39.83 -16.65
C ALA A 377 40.56 -39.07 -15.67
N THR A 378 40.86 -39.18 -14.38
CA THR A 378 40.28 -38.37 -13.30
C THR A 378 41.43 -37.73 -12.51
N PHE A 379 41.27 -36.47 -12.11
CA PHE A 379 42.24 -35.71 -11.34
C PHE A 379 41.56 -34.63 -10.50
N ASN A 380 42.29 -34.05 -9.55
CA ASN A 380 41.72 -33.06 -8.63
C ASN A 380 41.77 -31.65 -9.24
N GLY A 381 40.81 -30.79 -8.89
CA GLY A 381 40.77 -29.41 -9.40
C GLY A 381 42.02 -28.58 -9.11
N ALA A 382 42.78 -28.91 -8.05
CA ALA A 382 44.07 -28.27 -7.76
C ALA A 382 45.15 -28.56 -8.81
N ASP A 383 44.98 -29.61 -9.62
CA ASP A 383 45.92 -29.97 -10.68
C ASP A 383 45.76 -29.06 -11.92
N LEU A 384 44.68 -28.26 -11.99
CA LEU A 384 44.39 -27.33 -13.09
C LEU A 384 44.97 -25.92 -12.93
N LEU A 385 45.39 -25.49 -11.74
CA LEU A 385 45.66 -24.07 -11.43
C LEU A 385 46.80 -23.41 -12.20
N ASP A 386 47.79 -24.18 -12.67
CA ASP A 386 48.92 -23.66 -13.45
C ASP A 386 48.71 -23.80 -14.97
N THR A 387 47.49 -24.16 -15.39
CA THR A 387 47.15 -24.40 -16.80
C THR A 387 46.69 -23.10 -17.48
N THR A 388 47.08 -22.93 -18.74
CA THR A 388 46.66 -21.82 -19.59
C THR A 388 45.84 -22.28 -20.78
N TYR A 389 44.95 -21.41 -21.27
CA TYR A 389 44.06 -21.67 -22.39
C TYR A 389 44.02 -20.49 -23.37
N GLN A 390 43.57 -20.77 -24.59
CA GLN A 390 43.39 -19.77 -25.64
C GLN A 390 42.07 -19.00 -25.43
N PRO A 391 42.10 -17.66 -25.30
CA PRO A 391 40.87 -16.87 -25.20
C PRO A 391 40.04 -16.95 -26.50
N VAL A 392 38.74 -16.70 -26.38
CA VAL A 392 37.81 -16.65 -27.54
C VAL A 392 38.23 -15.58 -28.55
N PHE A 393 38.71 -14.45 -28.04
CA PHE A 393 39.15 -13.30 -28.81
C PHE A 393 40.62 -13.02 -28.48
N VAL A 394 41.49 -13.04 -29.50
CA VAL A 394 42.94 -12.80 -29.36
C VAL A 394 43.25 -11.41 -29.92
N ASN A 395 43.86 -10.53 -29.13
CA ASN A 395 44.46 -9.30 -29.65
C ASN A 395 45.64 -9.66 -30.55
N THR A 396 45.53 -9.48 -31.87
CA THR A 396 46.72 -9.35 -32.73
C THR A 396 47.31 -7.96 -32.52
N PRO A 397 48.56 -7.82 -32.05
CA PRO A 397 49.21 -6.51 -32.01
C PRO A 397 49.22 -5.91 -33.42
N SER A 398 48.81 -4.65 -33.54
CA SER A 398 49.10 -3.85 -34.73
C SER A 398 50.61 -3.83 -34.98
N SER A 399 50.98 -3.76 -36.25
CA SER A 399 52.21 -4.26 -36.88
C SER A 399 53.58 -3.72 -36.42
N ASP A 400 53.74 -3.09 -35.26
CA ASP A 400 54.99 -2.41 -34.89
C ASP A 400 55.74 -2.96 -33.66
N ASN A 401 55.28 -4.03 -33.01
CA ASN A 401 56.04 -4.68 -31.91
C ASN A 401 56.01 -6.22 -32.00
N ALA A 402 56.92 -6.79 -32.78
CA ALA A 402 57.06 -8.23 -33.03
C ALA A 402 57.70 -9.02 -31.86
N SER A 403 57.29 -8.82 -30.60
CA SER A 403 57.87 -9.55 -29.46
C SER A 403 56.94 -9.94 -28.31
N SER A 404 55.61 -9.89 -28.47
CA SER A 404 54.68 -10.39 -27.45
C SER A 404 53.85 -11.57 -27.96
N ASN A 405 54.04 -12.75 -27.35
CA ASN A 405 53.17 -13.93 -27.50
C ASN A 405 51.68 -13.55 -27.30
N PRO A 406 50.72 -14.28 -27.91
CA PRO A 406 49.30 -14.09 -27.63
C PRO A 406 49.06 -14.18 -26.12
N SER A 407 48.29 -13.25 -25.56
CA SER A 407 47.98 -13.19 -24.14
C SER A 407 47.10 -14.37 -23.73
N LEU A 408 47.73 -15.49 -23.35
CA LEU A 408 47.07 -16.68 -22.82
C LEU A 408 46.41 -16.37 -21.47
N LEU A 409 45.24 -16.96 -21.24
CA LEU A 409 44.49 -16.80 -19.99
C LEU A 409 44.68 -18.02 -19.08
N ARG A 410 44.45 -17.85 -17.77
CA ARG A 410 44.76 -18.84 -16.73
C ARG A 410 43.51 -19.45 -16.10
N ILE A 411 43.67 -20.66 -15.56
CA ILE A 411 42.68 -21.28 -14.68
C ILE A 411 42.97 -20.85 -13.24
N ILE A 412 41.93 -20.49 -12.48
CA ILE A 412 42.05 -19.98 -11.10
C ILE A 412 41.13 -20.73 -10.13
N ALA A 413 41.50 -20.74 -8.86
CA ALA A 413 40.72 -21.38 -7.80
C ALA A 413 39.53 -20.51 -7.36
N SER A 414 38.34 -21.10 -7.25
CA SER A 414 37.18 -20.47 -6.66
C SER A 414 36.30 -21.48 -5.94
N SER A 415 35.96 -21.20 -4.68
CA SER A 415 34.98 -21.98 -3.92
C SER A 415 33.53 -21.74 -4.36
N HIS A 416 33.28 -20.72 -5.20
CA HIS A 416 31.95 -20.44 -5.76
C HIS A 416 31.53 -21.49 -6.81
N VAL A 417 32.51 -22.18 -7.43
CA VAL A 417 32.24 -23.24 -8.39
C VAL A 417 31.74 -24.49 -7.66
N THR A 418 30.61 -25.03 -8.11
CA THR A 418 29.95 -26.19 -7.48
C THR A 418 29.67 -27.31 -8.51
N SER A 419 29.35 -28.51 -8.01
CA SER A 419 28.97 -29.67 -8.84
C SER A 419 27.47 -29.76 -9.15
N THR A 420 26.68 -28.72 -8.88
CA THR A 420 25.21 -28.78 -9.00
C THR A 420 24.67 -28.33 -10.36
N VAL A 421 25.34 -27.41 -11.05
CA VAL A 421 24.86 -26.80 -12.31
C VAL A 421 26.03 -26.59 -13.28
N GLY A 422 25.73 -26.65 -14.59
CA GLY A 422 26.72 -26.43 -15.64
C GLY A 422 27.74 -27.57 -15.77
N THR A 423 29.01 -27.21 -15.99
CA THR A 423 30.10 -28.14 -16.31
C THR A 423 31.11 -28.31 -15.19
N GLY A 424 31.00 -27.51 -14.13
CA GLY A 424 32.00 -27.40 -13.07
C GLY A 424 33.26 -26.60 -13.46
N LEU A 425 33.29 -26.01 -14.66
CA LEU A 425 34.24 -24.98 -15.05
C LEU A 425 33.46 -23.72 -15.44
N VAL A 426 33.75 -22.61 -14.76
CA VAL A 426 33.00 -21.36 -14.93
C VAL A 426 33.92 -20.33 -15.58
N HIS A 427 33.54 -19.78 -16.73
CA HIS A 427 34.29 -18.67 -17.31
C HIS A 427 34.15 -17.45 -16.40
N CYS A 428 35.23 -16.71 -16.21
CA CYS A 428 35.27 -15.52 -15.37
C CYS A 428 35.19 -14.28 -16.25
N ALA A 429 34.11 -13.51 -16.10
CA ALA A 429 33.93 -12.18 -16.68
C ALA A 429 33.79 -11.17 -15.53
N PRO A 430 34.91 -10.68 -14.95
CA PRO A 430 34.89 -9.86 -13.73
C PRO A 430 34.10 -8.57 -13.85
N ALA A 431 33.89 -8.08 -15.08
CA ALA A 431 33.06 -6.92 -15.32
C ALA A 431 31.55 -7.18 -15.18
N HIS A 432 31.11 -8.44 -15.22
CA HIS A 432 29.70 -8.83 -15.35
C HIS A 432 29.22 -9.85 -14.31
N GLY A 433 30.05 -10.19 -13.32
CA GLY A 433 29.69 -11.04 -12.18
C GLY A 433 30.32 -10.51 -10.90
N LEU A 434 29.57 -10.52 -9.79
CA LEU A 434 30.11 -10.04 -8.51
C LEU A 434 31.11 -11.04 -7.93
N GLU A 435 30.77 -12.33 -7.97
CA GLU A 435 31.62 -13.43 -7.56
C GLU A 435 32.87 -13.56 -8.44
N ASP A 436 32.71 -13.35 -9.75
CA ASP A 436 33.79 -13.24 -10.73
C ASP A 436 34.74 -12.11 -10.34
N PHE A 437 34.21 -10.91 -10.05
CA PHE A 437 35.01 -9.75 -9.65
C PHE A 437 35.81 -9.99 -8.36
N VAL A 438 35.15 -10.52 -7.32
CA VAL A 438 35.79 -10.79 -6.03
C VAL A 438 36.92 -11.81 -6.21
N THR A 439 36.63 -12.95 -6.84
CA THR A 439 37.61 -14.01 -7.09
C THR A 439 38.78 -13.48 -7.93
N PHE A 440 38.51 -12.78 -9.03
CA PHE A 440 39.54 -12.24 -9.90
C PHE A 440 40.44 -11.25 -9.17
N LYS A 441 39.86 -10.38 -8.33
CA LYS A 441 40.61 -9.40 -7.55
C LYS A 441 41.54 -10.06 -6.51
N GLU A 442 41.09 -11.11 -5.84
CA GLU A 442 41.91 -11.86 -4.86
C GLU A 442 43.14 -12.51 -5.52
N HIS A 443 42.95 -13.12 -6.70
CA HIS A 443 44.05 -13.71 -7.49
C HIS A 443 44.95 -12.65 -8.14
N ALA A 444 44.42 -11.50 -8.52
CA ALA A 444 45.22 -10.38 -9.01
C ALA A 444 46.13 -9.80 -7.89
N ALA A 445 45.63 -9.71 -6.66
CA ALA A 445 46.38 -9.17 -5.52
C ALA A 445 47.57 -10.07 -5.09
N THR A 446 47.51 -11.36 -5.39
CA THR A 446 48.56 -12.34 -5.07
C THR A 446 49.61 -12.50 -6.18
N GLY A 447 49.52 -11.72 -7.26
CA GLY A 447 50.55 -11.62 -8.31
C GLY A 447 50.34 -12.54 -9.53
N GLY A 448 49.10 -12.98 -9.82
CA GLY A 448 48.82 -13.97 -10.86
C GLY A 448 48.00 -13.50 -12.07
N LEU A 449 47.40 -12.31 -12.03
CA LEU A 449 46.46 -11.80 -13.05
C LEU A 449 46.64 -10.29 -13.28
N SER A 450 46.08 -9.78 -14.39
CA SER A 450 46.04 -8.35 -14.71
C SER A 450 45.41 -7.52 -13.59
N HIS A 451 45.84 -6.27 -13.44
CA HIS A 451 45.36 -5.41 -12.37
C HIS A 451 43.84 -5.15 -12.53
N PRO A 452 43.05 -5.00 -11.44
CA PRO A 452 41.61 -4.67 -11.52
C PRO A 452 41.26 -3.36 -12.26
N LYS A 453 42.26 -2.61 -12.74
CA LYS A 453 42.08 -1.41 -13.57
C LYS A 453 42.05 -1.74 -15.07
N ASP A 454 42.45 -2.95 -15.45
CA ASP A 454 42.53 -3.42 -16.84
C ASP A 454 41.36 -4.36 -17.18
N LEU A 455 40.21 -4.17 -16.54
CA LEU A 455 39.04 -5.03 -16.76
C LEU A 455 38.43 -4.77 -18.14
N VAL A 456 38.18 -5.85 -18.87
CA VAL A 456 37.53 -5.81 -20.18
C VAL A 456 36.03 -5.71 -19.99
N CYS A 457 35.42 -4.62 -20.45
CA CYS A 457 33.97 -4.42 -20.42
C CYS A 457 33.53 -3.68 -21.70
N PRO A 458 33.39 -4.39 -22.82
CA PRO A 458 33.06 -3.81 -24.11
C PRO A 458 31.55 -3.58 -24.23
N ILE A 459 30.93 -2.97 -23.21
CA ILE A 459 29.48 -2.77 -23.12
C ILE A 459 29.19 -1.34 -22.64
N ASP A 460 28.41 -0.60 -23.42
CA ASP A 460 28.04 0.80 -23.19
C ASP A 460 26.82 0.96 -22.27
N ALA A 461 26.48 2.21 -21.91
CA ALA A 461 25.31 2.61 -21.09
C ALA A 461 23.96 2.06 -21.59
N ASP A 462 23.84 1.75 -22.88
CA ASP A 462 22.65 1.20 -23.50
C ASP A 462 22.57 -0.32 -23.46
N GLY A 463 23.58 -0.97 -22.87
CA GLY A 463 23.68 -2.42 -22.86
C GLY A 463 24.00 -2.96 -24.26
N LYS A 464 24.72 -2.19 -25.07
CA LYS A 464 25.19 -2.59 -26.40
C LYS A 464 26.70 -2.78 -26.39
N PHE A 465 27.22 -3.62 -27.29
CA PHE A 465 28.65 -3.77 -27.43
C PHE A 465 29.31 -2.49 -27.96
N THR A 466 30.44 -2.09 -27.38
CA THR A 466 31.28 -0.99 -27.87
C THR A 466 32.19 -1.46 -29.02
N ASP A 467 32.95 -0.53 -29.60
CA ASP A 467 34.04 -0.81 -30.55
C ASP A 467 35.26 -1.51 -29.89
N ASP A 468 35.29 -1.61 -28.56
CA ASP A 468 36.32 -2.39 -27.85
C ASP A 468 36.12 -3.91 -28.01
N VAL A 469 34.97 -4.36 -28.53
CA VAL A 469 34.75 -5.78 -28.83
C VAL A 469 35.57 -6.18 -30.05
N LEU A 470 36.35 -7.26 -29.95
CA LEU A 470 37.24 -7.74 -31.01
C LEU A 470 36.49 -8.50 -32.14
N GLU A 471 35.24 -8.12 -32.40
CA GLU A 471 34.34 -8.76 -33.37
C GLU A 471 33.32 -7.76 -33.91
N ASP A 472 33.56 -7.26 -35.13
CA ASP A 472 32.79 -6.18 -35.77
C ASP A 472 31.28 -6.48 -35.86
N ARG A 473 30.89 -7.76 -35.96
CA ARG A 473 29.48 -8.18 -36.01
C ARG A 473 28.70 -7.82 -34.75
N LEU A 474 29.38 -7.69 -33.61
CA LEU A 474 28.77 -7.41 -32.32
C LEU A 474 28.62 -5.91 -32.05
N VAL A 475 29.46 -5.06 -32.65
CA VAL A 475 29.50 -3.61 -32.38
C VAL A 475 28.11 -2.99 -32.53
N GLY A 476 27.67 -2.29 -31.48
CA GLY A 476 26.38 -1.59 -31.42
C GLY A 476 25.15 -2.49 -31.22
N LYS A 477 25.32 -3.81 -31.03
CA LYS A 477 24.21 -4.77 -30.80
C LYS A 477 23.90 -4.92 -29.32
N ALA A 478 22.61 -4.98 -28.98
CA ALA A 478 22.16 -5.12 -27.60
C ALA A 478 22.47 -6.51 -27.02
N VAL A 479 23.17 -6.57 -25.89
CA VAL A 479 23.73 -7.83 -25.35
C VAL A 479 22.68 -8.78 -24.77
N LEU A 480 21.52 -8.25 -24.37
CA LEU A 480 20.38 -9.05 -23.86
C LEU A 480 19.35 -9.38 -24.95
N GLU A 481 19.56 -8.90 -26.18
CA GLU A 481 18.70 -9.11 -27.34
C GLU A 481 19.54 -9.73 -28.47
N GLU A 482 19.62 -9.10 -29.64
CA GLU A 482 20.25 -9.67 -30.83
C GLU A 482 21.75 -9.95 -30.69
N GLY A 483 22.47 -9.18 -29.85
CA GLY A 483 23.90 -9.38 -29.61
C GLY A 483 24.22 -10.73 -28.99
N ASN A 484 23.30 -11.30 -28.21
CA ASN A 484 23.48 -12.62 -27.60
C ASN A 484 23.42 -13.75 -28.65
N GLU A 485 22.50 -13.66 -29.60
CA GLU A 485 22.37 -14.62 -30.69
C GLU A 485 23.57 -14.56 -31.64
N ILE A 486 23.99 -13.33 -32.00
CA ILE A 486 25.17 -13.12 -32.85
C ILE A 486 26.43 -13.69 -32.18
N MET A 487 26.58 -13.55 -30.86
CA MET A 487 27.71 -14.14 -30.13
C MET A 487 27.73 -15.67 -30.24
N VAL A 488 26.57 -16.32 -30.16
CA VAL A 488 26.49 -17.78 -30.35
C VAL A 488 26.90 -18.18 -31.76
N ASP A 489 26.49 -17.42 -32.77
CA ASP A 489 26.93 -17.65 -34.16
C ASP A 489 28.44 -17.44 -34.32
N VAL A 490 29.02 -16.42 -33.68
CA VAL A 490 30.48 -16.20 -33.68
C VAL A 490 31.21 -17.40 -33.06
N LEU A 491 30.74 -17.91 -31.93
CA LEU A 491 31.31 -19.09 -31.28
C LEU A 491 31.19 -20.35 -32.16
N LYS A 492 30.10 -20.48 -32.91
CA LYS A 492 29.88 -21.57 -33.85
C LYS A 492 30.82 -21.48 -35.05
N ASP A 493 30.95 -20.31 -35.66
CA ASP A 493 31.82 -20.06 -36.82
C ASP A 493 33.30 -20.27 -36.46
N ARG A 494 33.69 -19.99 -35.21
CA ARG A 494 35.03 -20.28 -34.67
C ARG A 494 35.24 -21.75 -34.23
N GLY A 495 34.22 -22.61 -34.37
CA GLY A 495 34.29 -24.02 -33.98
C GLY A 495 34.39 -24.26 -32.47
N LEU A 496 34.06 -23.26 -31.65
CA LEU A 496 34.13 -23.31 -30.19
C LEU A 496 32.79 -23.71 -29.54
N LEU A 497 31.67 -23.61 -30.27
CA LEU A 497 30.35 -23.99 -29.76
C LEU A 497 30.11 -25.51 -29.90
N LEU A 498 29.76 -26.18 -28.80
CA LEU A 498 29.26 -27.56 -28.84
C LEU A 498 27.75 -27.63 -29.00
N LYS A 499 27.02 -26.85 -28.20
CA LYS A 499 25.55 -26.83 -28.22
C LYS A 499 25.03 -25.53 -27.62
N ALA A 500 23.99 -24.97 -28.22
CA ALA A 500 23.20 -23.89 -27.64
C ALA A 500 21.76 -24.35 -27.45
N LYS A 501 21.13 -23.98 -26.34
CA LYS A 501 19.72 -24.30 -26.05
C LYS A 501 19.06 -23.23 -25.18
N LYS A 502 17.75 -23.10 -25.28
CA LYS A 502 16.96 -22.27 -24.36
C LYS A 502 16.98 -22.88 -22.96
N TYR A 503 17.10 -22.03 -21.95
CA TYR A 503 17.17 -22.39 -20.54
C TYR A 503 16.26 -21.47 -19.74
N THR A 504 15.31 -22.05 -19.01
CA THR A 504 14.34 -21.31 -18.20
C THR A 504 14.82 -21.26 -16.76
N HIS A 505 14.93 -20.06 -16.20
CA HIS A 505 15.41 -19.86 -14.83
C HIS A 505 14.97 -18.52 -14.25
N LYS A 506 15.24 -18.36 -12.95
CA LYS A 506 15.00 -17.12 -12.23
C LYS A 506 15.99 -16.03 -12.64
N TYR A 507 15.49 -14.89 -13.09
CA TYR A 507 16.34 -13.77 -13.55
C TYR A 507 15.87 -12.41 -13.00
N PRO A 508 16.79 -11.48 -12.66
CA PRO A 508 16.45 -10.17 -12.13
C PRO A 508 15.97 -9.19 -13.22
N TYR A 509 14.92 -8.44 -12.88
CA TYR A 509 14.33 -7.40 -13.72
C TYR A 509 14.25 -6.08 -12.97
N ASP A 510 14.33 -4.98 -13.70
CA ASP A 510 14.09 -3.64 -13.17
C ASP A 510 12.63 -3.55 -12.68
N TRP A 511 12.45 -3.21 -11.41
CA TRP A 511 11.12 -3.15 -10.81
C TRP A 511 10.20 -2.09 -11.43
N LYS A 512 10.74 -1.08 -12.12
CA LYS A 512 9.97 -0.03 -12.78
C LYS A 512 9.68 -0.39 -14.23
N THR A 513 10.71 -0.65 -15.03
CA THR A 513 10.54 -0.87 -16.48
C THR A 513 10.08 -2.28 -16.82
N LYS A 514 10.19 -3.23 -15.88
CA LYS A 514 9.89 -4.65 -16.09
C LYS A 514 10.70 -5.26 -17.25
N LYS A 515 11.92 -4.75 -17.47
CA LYS A 515 12.88 -5.31 -18.41
C LYS A 515 14.05 -5.99 -17.68
N PRO A 516 14.73 -6.97 -18.31
CA PRO A 516 15.87 -7.65 -17.71
C PRO A 516 17.01 -6.68 -17.38
N VAL A 517 17.72 -6.94 -16.28
CA VAL A 517 18.93 -6.19 -15.91
C VAL A 517 20.19 -7.00 -16.25
N LEU A 518 21.34 -6.35 -16.26
CA LEU A 518 22.64 -7.01 -16.31
C LEU A 518 23.52 -6.50 -15.18
N ILE A 519 24.59 -7.23 -14.90
CA ILE A 519 25.65 -6.76 -14.00
C ILE A 519 26.74 -6.17 -14.89
N ARG A 520 27.19 -4.96 -14.57
CA ARG A 520 28.31 -4.32 -15.27
C ARG A 520 29.04 -3.31 -14.39
N PHE A 521 30.25 -2.95 -14.79
CA PHE A 521 30.83 -1.66 -14.41
C PHE A 521 30.07 -0.52 -15.07
N VAL A 522 29.74 0.51 -14.30
CA VAL A 522 29.23 1.76 -14.84
C VAL A 522 30.43 2.53 -15.37
N PHE A 523 30.42 2.99 -16.62
CA PHE A 523 31.48 3.83 -17.19
C PHE A 523 30.94 5.24 -17.37
N PHE A 524 31.77 6.24 -17.08
CA PHE A 524 31.45 7.64 -17.35
C PHE A 524 32.11 8.08 -18.66
N CYS A 525 31.34 8.69 -19.56
CA CYS A 525 31.86 9.41 -20.71
C CYS A 525 31.83 10.92 -20.39
N PRO A 526 32.98 11.59 -20.19
CA PRO A 526 32.98 12.97 -19.73
C PRO A 526 32.56 14.03 -20.76
N TYR A 527 32.34 13.70 -22.04
CA TYR A 527 32.13 14.72 -23.08
C TYR A 527 31.14 14.29 -24.16
N VAL A 528 29.89 14.77 -24.06
CA VAL A 528 29.02 14.92 -25.25
C VAL A 528 28.36 16.31 -25.31
N ALA A 529 28.40 17.13 -24.24
CA ALA A 529 27.70 18.42 -24.23
C ALA A 529 28.47 19.60 -24.86
N ASP A 530 29.82 19.60 -24.87
CA ASP A 530 30.60 20.79 -25.30
C ASP A 530 31.30 20.67 -26.66
N ALA A 531 31.31 19.50 -27.30
CA ALA A 531 32.05 19.31 -28.56
C ALA A 531 31.30 19.85 -29.79
N THR A 532 29.97 20.03 -29.73
CA THR A 532 29.17 20.54 -30.85
C THR A 532 29.36 22.03 -31.12
N ALA A 533 29.89 22.81 -30.16
CA ALA A 533 30.12 24.25 -30.34
C ALA A 533 31.48 24.61 -30.98
N ILE A 534 32.48 23.71 -30.96
CA ILE A 534 33.84 24.01 -31.46
C ILE A 534 34.20 23.22 -32.73
N LEU A 535 33.46 22.16 -33.08
CA LEU A 535 33.80 21.25 -34.19
C LEU A 535 33.44 21.72 -35.62
N PHE A 536 33.15 23.00 -35.86
CA PHE A 536 32.90 23.50 -37.22
C PHE A 536 34.16 23.98 -37.98
N LYS A 537 35.38 23.81 -37.45
CA LYS A 537 36.58 24.44 -38.06
C LYS A 537 37.92 23.67 -38.12
N ILE A 538 38.00 22.36 -37.85
CA ILE A 538 39.30 21.65 -37.94
C ILE A 538 39.20 20.35 -38.76
N SER A 539 40.20 20.11 -39.61
CA SER A 539 40.22 19.06 -40.64
C SER A 539 40.17 17.64 -40.08
N HIS A 540 39.68 16.71 -40.91
CA HIS A 540 39.46 15.28 -40.66
C HIS A 540 40.65 14.48 -40.09
N ARG A 541 41.87 15.04 -40.01
CA ARG A 541 43.06 14.33 -39.49
C ARG A 541 43.22 14.36 -37.97
N TYR A 542 42.46 15.18 -37.23
CA TYR A 542 42.54 15.24 -35.76
C TYR A 542 41.45 14.44 -35.02
N LEU A 543 40.41 13.97 -35.72
CA LEU A 543 39.32 13.16 -35.14
C LEU A 543 39.79 11.77 -34.68
N THR A 544 40.84 11.22 -35.31
CA THR A 544 41.41 9.92 -34.98
C THR A 544 42.31 9.98 -33.74
N LEU A 545 42.94 11.12 -33.44
CA LEU A 545 43.80 11.31 -32.26
C LEU A 545 43.02 11.67 -30.99
N LEU A 546 41.84 12.29 -31.11
CA LEU A 546 40.95 12.57 -29.97
C LEU A 546 40.12 11.35 -29.54
N HIS A 547 39.77 10.44 -30.45
CA HIS A 547 39.12 9.17 -30.08
C HIS A 547 40.05 8.22 -29.31
N LEU A 548 41.36 8.30 -29.54
CA LEU A 548 42.37 7.50 -28.82
C LEU A 548 42.61 7.98 -27.37
N ALA A 549 42.11 9.16 -26.98
CA ALA A 549 42.23 9.69 -25.61
C ALA A 549 40.94 9.53 -24.77
N SER A 550 39.84 9.12 -25.40
CA SER A 550 38.53 8.89 -24.75
C SER A 550 38.46 7.49 -24.16
N GLY A 551 39.37 7.14 -23.26
CA GLY A 551 39.23 5.90 -22.50
C GLY A 551 37.94 5.97 -21.69
N TYR A 552 36.98 5.08 -21.94
CA TYR A 552 35.88 4.83 -21.02
C TYR A 552 36.48 4.45 -19.67
N ARG A 553 36.45 5.38 -18.71
CA ARG A 553 36.92 5.12 -17.34
C ARG A 553 35.71 4.68 -16.51
N SER A 554 35.86 3.55 -15.85
CA SER A 554 34.86 2.97 -14.98
C SER A 554 34.59 3.91 -13.81
N SER A 555 33.32 4.30 -13.62
CA SER A 555 32.89 5.21 -12.58
C SER A 555 32.64 4.46 -11.28
N SER A 556 33.24 4.96 -10.20
CA SER A 556 32.98 4.45 -8.86
C SER A 556 31.56 4.77 -8.43
N GLN A 557 30.86 3.81 -7.81
CA GLN A 557 29.56 4.04 -7.21
C GLN A 557 29.70 4.31 -5.70
N TRP A 558 28.78 5.08 -5.14
CA TRP A 558 28.71 5.37 -3.70
C TRP A 558 27.87 4.33 -2.99
N PHE A 559 28.44 3.74 -1.94
CA PHE A 559 27.77 2.78 -1.09
C PHE A 559 27.76 3.25 0.36
N ALA A 560 26.65 3.01 1.04
CA ALA A 560 26.62 2.97 2.50
C ALA A 560 26.94 1.52 2.94
N ASN A 561 28.02 1.36 3.71
CA ASN A 561 28.40 0.10 4.34
C ASN A 561 27.53 -0.10 5.60
N LEU A 562 26.64 -1.08 5.53
CA LEU A 562 25.66 -1.35 6.58
C LEU A 562 26.09 -2.48 7.50
N GLU A 563 27.26 -3.10 7.29
CA GLU A 563 27.69 -4.27 8.04
C GLU A 563 27.74 -3.99 9.55
N LYS A 564 28.24 -2.80 9.93
CA LYS A 564 28.24 -2.32 11.32
C LYS A 564 26.86 -1.96 11.85
N VAL A 565 25.94 -1.56 10.97
CA VAL A 565 24.59 -1.08 11.33
C VAL A 565 23.61 -2.24 11.51
N LYS A 566 23.80 -3.35 10.79
CA LYS A 566 22.92 -4.54 10.80
C LYS A 566 22.63 -5.04 12.20
N ASP A 567 23.67 -5.24 13.01
CA ASP A 567 23.52 -5.79 14.36
C ASP A 567 22.74 -4.83 15.25
N PHE A 568 22.98 -3.53 15.13
CA PHE A 568 22.22 -2.51 15.85
C PHE A 568 20.75 -2.48 15.40
N ALA A 569 20.51 -2.56 14.09
CA ALA A 569 19.16 -2.61 13.53
C ALA A 569 18.38 -3.84 13.99
N LEU A 570 18.99 -5.03 13.98
CA LEU A 570 18.35 -6.25 14.47
C LEU A 570 18.06 -6.18 15.98
N LYS A 571 18.99 -5.63 16.77
CA LYS A 571 18.80 -5.41 18.21
C LYS A 571 17.69 -4.41 18.49
N SER A 572 17.63 -3.29 17.77
CA SER A 572 16.62 -2.26 18.00
C SER A 572 15.20 -2.71 17.70
N LEU A 573 15.04 -3.75 16.86
CA LEU A 573 13.72 -4.33 16.55
C LEU A 573 13.17 -5.22 17.67
N SER A 574 13.94 -5.56 18.72
CA SER A 574 13.43 -6.38 19.83
C SER A 574 12.17 -5.76 20.45
N ASP A 575 12.22 -4.45 20.65
CA ASP A 575 11.24 -3.67 21.41
C ASP A 575 10.13 -3.08 20.51
N VAL A 576 10.11 -3.42 19.22
CA VAL A 576 9.13 -2.94 18.24
C VAL A 576 7.94 -3.91 18.14
N GLU A 577 6.73 -3.41 18.26
CA GLU A 577 5.52 -4.18 18.02
C GLU A 577 5.25 -4.32 16.52
N PHE A 578 4.89 -5.52 16.06
CA PHE A 578 4.59 -5.79 14.66
C PHE A 578 3.16 -6.31 14.52
N VAL A 579 2.39 -5.71 13.61
CA VAL A 579 1.02 -6.10 13.28
C VAL A 579 0.94 -6.40 11.78
N PRO A 580 0.86 -7.67 11.35
CA PRO A 580 0.88 -8.88 12.17
C PRO A 580 2.28 -9.23 12.69
N ALA A 581 2.38 -10.01 13.78
CA ALA A 581 3.66 -10.35 14.40
C ALA A 581 4.64 -11.06 13.44
N SER A 582 4.12 -11.82 12.47
CA SER A 582 4.91 -12.54 11.45
C SER A 582 5.71 -11.61 10.53
N SER A 583 5.28 -10.36 10.37
CA SER A 583 5.94 -9.37 9.50
C SER A 583 7.35 -8.99 9.96
N ARG A 584 7.66 -9.17 11.26
CA ARG A 584 9.02 -9.03 11.83
C ARG A 584 10.06 -9.86 11.10
N ASN A 585 9.74 -11.13 10.81
CA ASN A 585 10.68 -12.06 10.16
C ASN A 585 11.08 -11.57 8.77
N ARG A 586 10.13 -10.95 8.05
CA ARG A 586 10.36 -10.40 6.72
C ARG A 586 11.33 -9.21 6.76
N LEU A 587 11.11 -8.25 7.67
CA LEU A 587 12.03 -7.11 7.81
C LEU A 587 13.42 -7.56 8.25
N GLN A 588 13.52 -8.48 9.23
CA GLN A 588 14.79 -9.00 9.70
C GLN A 588 15.56 -9.76 8.61
N ALA A 589 14.86 -10.55 7.78
CA ALA A 589 15.49 -11.24 6.65
C ALA A 589 16.13 -10.25 5.66
N PHE A 590 15.41 -9.18 5.29
CA PHE A 590 15.93 -8.15 4.40
C PHE A 590 17.09 -7.34 4.99
N ILE A 591 17.10 -7.13 6.31
CA ILE A 591 18.24 -6.47 6.99
C ILE A 591 19.47 -7.39 6.95
N LYS A 592 19.31 -8.69 7.23
CA LYS A 592 20.42 -9.66 7.25
C LYS A 592 21.06 -9.81 5.87
N SER A 593 20.27 -9.83 4.81
CA SER A 593 20.79 -10.05 3.44
C SER A 593 21.58 -8.85 2.89
N ARG A 594 21.43 -7.65 3.45
CA ARG A 594 21.93 -6.40 2.84
C ARG A 594 23.18 -5.85 3.53
N SER A 595 24.36 -6.24 3.06
CA SER A 595 25.65 -5.72 3.56
C SER A 595 25.96 -4.28 3.14
N GLU A 596 25.56 -3.91 1.93
CA GLU A 596 25.86 -2.61 1.37
C GLU A 596 24.63 -2.06 0.65
N TRP A 597 24.51 -0.74 0.66
CA TRP A 597 23.45 -0.03 -0.04
C TRP A 597 24.08 0.91 -1.06
N CYS A 598 23.88 0.61 -2.36
CA CYS A 598 24.21 1.54 -3.44
C CYS A 598 23.31 2.78 -3.35
N ILE A 599 23.86 3.92 -2.95
CA ILE A 599 23.11 5.17 -2.74
C ILE A 599 23.25 6.14 -3.91
N SER A 600 24.17 5.93 -4.85
CA SER A 600 24.33 6.77 -6.04
C SER A 600 23.38 6.37 -7.17
N ARG A 601 22.88 7.36 -7.91
CA ARG A 601 22.12 7.21 -9.15
C ARG A 601 22.64 8.22 -10.18
N GLN A 602 22.80 7.77 -11.43
CA GLN A 602 23.32 8.60 -12.52
C GLN A 602 22.20 9.45 -13.14
N ARG A 603 21.60 10.33 -12.33
CA ARG A 603 20.41 11.12 -12.66
C ARG A 603 20.55 12.55 -12.21
N THR A 604 19.75 13.43 -12.82
CA THR A 604 19.74 14.85 -12.50
C THR A 604 18.59 15.21 -11.54
N TRP A 605 17.49 14.45 -11.54
CA TRP A 605 16.35 14.68 -10.62
C TRP A 605 16.46 13.92 -9.29
N GLY A 606 17.10 14.56 -8.31
CA GLY A 606 17.21 14.13 -6.93
C GLY A 606 18.15 15.03 -6.13
N VAL A 607 18.40 14.67 -4.87
CA VAL A 607 19.41 15.32 -4.01
C VAL A 607 20.81 14.91 -4.48
N PRO A 608 21.71 15.85 -4.81
CA PRO A 608 23.06 15.51 -5.29
C PRO A 608 23.89 14.89 -4.17
N ILE A 609 24.77 13.95 -4.51
CA ILE A 609 25.83 13.50 -3.59
C ILE A 609 26.91 14.60 -3.58
N PRO A 610 27.21 15.23 -2.42
CA PRO A 610 28.11 16.38 -2.32
C PRO A 610 29.59 15.97 -2.39
N ALA A 611 29.99 15.32 -3.48
CA ALA A 611 31.35 14.86 -3.74
C ALA A 611 32.05 15.72 -4.79
N LEU A 612 33.29 16.08 -4.52
CA LEU A 612 34.21 16.71 -5.49
C LEU A 612 35.23 15.67 -5.96
N TYR A 613 35.83 15.87 -7.12
CA TYR A 613 36.88 15.00 -7.66
C TYR A 613 38.06 15.82 -8.11
N ASP A 614 39.28 15.38 -7.76
CA ASP A 614 40.52 15.88 -8.37
C ASP A 614 40.55 15.42 -9.83
N GLU A 615 40.61 16.34 -10.78
CA GLU A 615 40.53 16.00 -12.21
C GLU A 615 41.73 15.18 -12.69
N SER A 616 42.88 15.32 -12.04
CA SER A 616 44.12 14.66 -12.46
C SER A 616 44.17 13.20 -12.00
N THR A 617 43.68 12.92 -10.79
CA THR A 617 43.75 11.60 -10.15
C THR A 617 42.42 10.84 -10.16
N ASP A 618 41.31 11.53 -10.42
CA ASP A 618 39.94 11.04 -10.25
C ASP A 618 39.59 10.66 -8.80
N GLU A 619 40.40 11.12 -7.84
CA GLU A 619 40.18 10.84 -6.42
C GLU A 619 39.00 11.66 -5.87
N ALA A 620 38.05 10.97 -5.23
CA ALA A 620 36.88 11.59 -4.64
C ALA A 620 37.23 12.27 -3.31
N ILE A 621 36.90 13.54 -3.19
CA ILE A 621 37.00 14.34 -1.96
C ILE A 621 35.63 14.36 -1.32
N LEU A 622 35.48 13.48 -0.32
CA LEU A 622 34.29 13.40 0.51
C LEU A 622 34.69 13.25 1.98
N ASN A 623 34.95 14.38 2.62
CA ASN A 623 35.25 14.45 4.05
C ASN A 623 34.29 15.43 4.75
N SER A 624 34.31 15.45 6.08
CA SER A 624 33.40 16.29 6.86
C SER A 624 33.52 17.77 6.51
N GLU A 625 34.72 18.28 6.25
CA GLU A 625 34.93 19.71 5.97
C GLU A 625 34.34 20.09 4.60
N SER A 626 34.66 19.30 3.56
CA SER A 626 34.16 19.55 2.21
C SER A 626 32.64 19.44 2.15
N VAL A 627 32.07 18.40 2.79
CA VAL A 627 30.62 18.20 2.83
C VAL A 627 29.93 19.31 3.61
N SER A 628 30.45 19.74 4.76
CA SER A 628 29.91 20.89 5.50
C SER A 628 29.86 22.15 4.64
N HIS A 629 30.97 22.49 3.99
CA HIS A 629 31.05 23.69 3.15
C HIS A 629 30.05 23.64 1.99
N ILE A 630 29.91 22.49 1.33
CA ILE A 630 28.91 22.31 0.27
C ILE A 630 27.49 22.46 0.82
N ILE A 631 27.18 21.86 1.96
CA ILE A 631 25.86 21.97 2.60
C ILE A 631 25.55 23.42 2.96
N ASP A 632 26.52 24.18 3.48
CA ASP A 632 26.32 25.60 3.83
C ASP A 632 25.98 26.43 2.60
N VAL A 633 26.73 26.24 1.49
CA VAL A 633 26.44 26.89 0.21
C VAL A 633 25.05 26.51 -0.30
N LEU A 634 24.71 25.22 -0.30
CA LEU A 634 23.41 24.76 -0.79
C LEU A 634 22.27 25.21 0.11
N SER A 635 22.46 25.29 1.43
CA SER A 635 21.47 25.79 2.38
C SER A 635 21.08 27.24 2.11
N GLU A 636 22.03 28.06 1.62
CA GLU A 636 21.77 29.46 1.26
C GLU A 636 21.21 29.61 -0.16
N LYS A 637 21.75 28.86 -1.14
CA LYS A 637 21.48 29.08 -2.58
C LYS A 637 20.45 28.12 -3.20
N GLY A 638 20.08 27.05 -2.50
CA GLY A 638 19.21 25.99 -3.00
C GLY A 638 19.94 24.91 -3.80
N LEU A 639 19.33 23.73 -3.91
CA LEU A 639 19.95 22.55 -4.52
C LEU A 639 20.25 22.69 -6.03
N SER A 640 19.46 23.47 -6.78
CA SER A 640 19.75 23.72 -8.20
C SER A 640 21.11 24.40 -8.41
N HIS A 641 21.60 25.13 -7.41
CA HIS A 641 22.90 25.78 -7.48
C HIS A 641 24.06 24.78 -7.65
N TRP A 642 23.92 23.54 -7.16
CA TRP A 642 24.90 22.48 -7.41
C TRP A 642 25.13 22.23 -8.90
N TRP A 643 24.09 22.37 -9.72
CA TRP A 643 24.17 22.09 -11.15
C TRP A 643 24.67 23.29 -11.94
N ASP A 644 24.17 24.48 -11.61
CA ASP A 644 24.39 25.70 -12.41
C ASP A 644 25.67 26.45 -12.05
N ALA A 645 26.17 26.34 -10.82
CA ALA A 645 27.31 27.12 -10.36
C ALA A 645 28.68 26.49 -10.72
N PRO A 646 29.74 27.30 -10.91
CA PRO A 646 31.08 26.77 -11.11
C PRO A 646 31.60 26.05 -9.86
N VAL A 647 32.50 25.09 -10.05
CA VAL A 647 33.05 24.24 -8.98
C VAL A 647 33.73 25.05 -7.86
N ASP A 648 34.33 26.21 -8.19
CA ASP A 648 35.08 27.06 -7.26
C ASP A 648 34.28 27.51 -6.04
N VAL A 649 32.95 27.64 -6.19
CA VAL A 649 32.04 28.03 -5.09
C VAL A 649 32.01 26.94 -4.01
N PHE A 650 32.15 25.68 -4.41
CA PHE A 650 32.06 24.50 -3.56
C PHE A 650 33.42 24.05 -2.98
N LEU A 651 34.52 24.69 -3.40
CA LEU A 651 35.84 24.41 -2.87
C LEU A 651 36.03 25.08 -1.50
N THR A 652 36.47 24.30 -0.51
CA THR A 652 36.98 24.84 0.76
C THR A 652 38.22 25.70 0.51
N PRO A 653 38.58 26.62 1.43
CA PRO A 653 39.79 27.45 1.27
C PRO A 653 41.05 26.61 1.00
N ALA A 654 41.23 25.51 1.72
CA ALA A 654 42.37 24.60 1.53
C ALA A 654 42.41 23.97 0.13
N LEU A 655 41.25 23.61 -0.44
CA LEU A 655 41.19 23.05 -1.80
C LEU A 655 41.53 24.12 -2.85
N ARG A 656 41.07 25.36 -2.69
CA ARG A 656 41.42 26.45 -3.63
C ARG A 656 42.91 26.74 -3.67
N GLU A 657 43.57 26.66 -2.51
CA GLU A 657 44.99 26.94 -2.37
C GLU A 657 45.90 25.76 -2.78
N SER A 658 45.32 24.58 -3.04
CA SER A 658 46.08 23.36 -3.38
C SER A 658 46.75 23.39 -4.77
N GLY A 659 46.38 24.33 -5.64
CA GLY A 659 46.87 24.41 -7.02
C GLY A 659 46.37 23.30 -7.97
N LYS A 660 45.43 22.47 -7.52
CA LYS A 660 44.80 21.39 -8.30
C LYS A 660 43.51 21.86 -8.97
N THR A 661 43.10 21.16 -10.03
CA THR A 661 41.78 21.37 -10.65
C THR A 661 40.78 20.33 -10.17
N TYR A 662 39.53 20.77 -10.00
CA TYR A 662 38.47 19.97 -9.40
C TYR A 662 37.22 19.98 -10.26
N ARG A 663 36.43 18.91 -10.18
CA ARG A 663 35.11 18.81 -10.80
C ARG A 663 34.06 18.34 -9.79
N LYS A 664 32.80 18.69 -10.04
CA LYS A 664 31.65 18.24 -9.25
C LYS A 664 31.26 16.81 -9.63
N GLY A 665 30.78 16.05 -8.65
CA GLY A 665 30.03 14.82 -8.91
C GLY A 665 28.66 15.10 -9.55
N THR A 666 28.21 14.17 -10.40
CA THR A 666 26.91 14.25 -11.10
C THR A 666 25.90 13.22 -10.57
N ASP A 667 26.26 12.43 -9.56
CA ASP A 667 25.35 11.45 -8.98
C ASP A 667 24.35 12.12 -8.03
N THR A 668 23.12 11.61 -8.04
CA THR A 668 22.09 11.90 -7.06
C THR A 668 21.90 10.73 -6.10
N MET A 669 21.29 11.00 -4.95
CA MET A 669 20.97 9.99 -3.95
C MET A 669 19.78 9.13 -4.37
N ASP A 670 19.78 7.89 -3.89
CA ASP A 670 18.66 6.96 -4.00
C ASP A 670 17.40 7.53 -3.30
N VAL A 671 16.24 7.39 -3.93
CA VAL A 671 14.94 7.84 -3.38
C VAL A 671 14.57 7.15 -2.08
N TRP A 672 15.09 5.96 -1.82
CA TRP A 672 14.93 5.30 -0.52
C TRP A 672 15.68 6.04 0.60
N PHE A 673 16.74 6.79 0.26
CA PHE A 673 17.43 7.68 1.19
C PHE A 673 16.58 8.93 1.47
N ASP A 674 15.97 9.50 0.42
CA ASP A 674 15.04 10.62 0.54
C ASP A 674 13.90 10.27 1.49
N SER A 675 13.10 9.27 1.16
CA SER A 675 11.96 8.82 2.00
C SER A 675 12.42 8.25 3.34
N GLY A 676 13.59 7.61 3.41
CA GLY A 676 14.21 7.14 4.65
C GLY A 676 14.60 8.26 5.60
N SER A 677 14.68 9.51 5.14
CA SER A 677 14.98 10.68 5.99
C SER A 677 13.72 11.32 6.63
N ALA A 678 12.54 10.73 6.40
CA ALA A 678 11.26 11.31 6.82
C ALA A 678 11.09 11.41 8.35
N TRP A 679 11.85 10.62 9.13
CA TRP A 679 11.87 10.73 10.60
C TRP A 679 12.33 12.11 11.09
N THR A 680 13.01 12.89 10.25
CA THR A 680 13.45 14.25 10.59
C THR A 680 12.34 15.30 10.53
N ASN A 681 11.14 14.95 10.01
CA ASN A 681 10.00 15.87 9.94
C ASN A 681 9.28 16.04 11.28
N VAL A 682 9.59 15.20 12.26
CA VAL A 682 9.01 15.26 13.59
C VAL A 682 10.09 15.71 14.58
N ALA A 683 9.67 16.40 15.63
CA ALA A 683 10.59 16.85 16.67
C ALA A 683 11.32 15.65 17.29
N ASP A 684 12.57 15.87 17.70
CA ASP A 684 13.37 14.82 18.34
C ASP A 684 12.72 14.36 19.65
N ARG A 685 12.28 13.10 19.66
CA ARG A 685 11.68 12.39 20.80
C ARG A 685 12.54 11.22 21.27
N SER A 686 13.80 11.13 20.79
CA SER A 686 14.71 10.03 21.12
C SER A 686 14.91 9.83 22.63
N SER A 687 14.87 10.91 23.42
CA SER A 687 14.90 10.86 24.89
C SER A 687 13.75 10.07 25.53
N SER A 688 12.63 9.90 24.80
CA SER A 688 11.46 9.11 25.20
C SER A 688 11.43 7.70 24.57
N GLY A 689 12.49 7.30 23.88
CA GLY A 689 12.65 5.99 23.23
C GLY A 689 12.52 6.08 21.71
N HIS A 690 11.29 6.21 21.22
CA HIS A 690 10.98 6.18 19.78
C HIS A 690 10.60 7.55 19.24
N VAL A 691 10.90 7.79 17.96
CA VAL A 691 10.51 9.03 17.27
C VAL A 691 9.01 9.01 16.93
N ALA A 692 8.53 7.91 16.36
CA ALA A 692 7.14 7.67 16.00
C ALA A 692 6.50 6.60 16.90
N ASP A 693 5.24 6.80 17.27
CA ASP A 693 4.44 5.78 17.96
C ASP A 693 4.01 4.70 16.96
N VAL A 694 3.59 5.10 15.75
CA VAL A 694 3.11 4.17 14.70
C VAL A 694 3.63 4.56 13.32
N VAL A 695 4.00 3.54 12.54
CA VAL A 695 4.12 3.60 11.07
C VAL A 695 3.23 2.52 10.45
N LEU A 696 2.59 2.81 9.32
CA LEU A 696 1.68 1.88 8.64
C LEU A 696 1.86 1.96 7.13
N GLU A 697 2.26 0.85 6.50
CA GLU A 697 2.39 0.75 5.04
C GLU A 697 2.08 -0.65 4.49
N GLY A 698 2.12 -0.79 3.17
CA GLY A 698 1.94 -2.06 2.47
C GLY A 698 3.10 -3.04 2.70
N SER A 699 2.83 -4.32 2.50
CA SER A 699 3.80 -5.40 2.73
C SER A 699 5.09 -5.28 1.89
N ASP A 700 5.06 -4.55 0.78
CA ASP A 700 6.21 -4.24 -0.07
C ASP A 700 7.22 -3.27 0.58
N GLN A 701 6.83 -2.53 1.62
CA GLN A 701 7.68 -1.55 2.28
C GLN A 701 8.70 -2.16 3.27
N HIS A 702 8.66 -3.47 3.51
CA HIS A 702 9.67 -4.18 4.32
C HIS A 702 11.08 -4.14 3.70
N ARG A 703 11.14 -4.07 2.36
CA ARG A 703 12.38 -3.89 1.60
C ARG A 703 12.60 -2.44 1.14
N GLY A 704 11.65 -1.56 1.45
CA GLY A 704 11.63 -0.16 1.06
C GLY A 704 11.67 0.73 2.30
N TRP A 705 10.59 1.47 2.54
CA TRP A 705 10.56 2.56 3.51
C TRP A 705 10.83 2.13 4.96
N PHE A 706 10.27 1.00 5.45
CA PHE A 706 10.52 0.57 6.84
C PHE A 706 12.00 0.29 7.12
N GLN A 707 12.67 -0.29 6.13
CA GLN A 707 14.09 -0.59 6.20
C GLN A 707 14.92 0.69 6.07
N SER A 708 14.66 1.54 5.07
CA SER A 708 15.45 2.75 4.87
C SER A 708 15.31 3.72 6.04
N LEU A 709 14.10 3.88 6.60
CA LEU A 709 13.84 4.71 7.77
C LEU A 709 14.65 4.25 9.00
N LEU A 710 14.74 2.94 9.24
CA LEU A 710 15.53 2.39 10.34
C LEU A 710 17.04 2.59 10.12
N LEU A 711 17.51 2.31 8.90
CA LEU A 711 18.92 2.36 8.57
C LEU A 711 19.47 3.78 8.61
N THR A 712 18.78 4.76 8.02
CA THR A 712 19.20 6.17 8.06
C THR A 712 19.20 6.71 9.49
N TYR A 713 18.19 6.39 10.30
CA TYR A 713 18.09 6.82 11.69
C TYR A 713 19.27 6.32 12.54
N LEU A 714 19.54 5.01 12.51
CA LEU A 714 20.64 4.42 13.28
C LEU A 714 22.01 4.85 12.75
N SER A 715 22.15 4.99 11.43
CA SER A 715 23.42 5.40 10.82
C SER A 715 23.79 6.86 11.12
N ALA A 716 22.80 7.70 11.43
CA ALA A 716 22.99 9.10 11.81
C ALA A 716 23.35 9.29 13.30
N ASP A 717 23.12 8.28 14.15
CA ASP A 717 23.40 8.37 15.59
C ASP A 717 24.83 7.92 15.92
N ALA A 718 25.73 8.88 16.10
CA ALA A 718 27.13 8.63 16.44
C ALA A 718 27.31 7.83 17.75
N LYS A 719 26.44 8.01 18.75
CA LYS A 719 26.55 7.28 20.04
C LYS A 719 26.22 5.81 19.84
N VAL A 720 25.19 5.51 19.05
CA VAL A 720 24.87 4.12 18.68
C VAL A 720 26.01 3.54 17.85
N MET A 721 26.53 4.28 16.88
CA MET A 721 27.60 3.78 16.01
C MET A 721 28.92 3.52 16.75
N ASN A 722 29.21 4.26 17.82
CA ASN A 722 30.35 4.04 18.71
C ASN A 722 30.08 3.00 19.82
N GLY A 723 28.85 2.48 19.92
CA GLY A 723 28.46 1.53 20.98
C GLY A 723 28.27 2.16 22.37
N GLU A 724 28.14 3.48 22.44
CA GLU A 724 27.95 4.25 23.68
C GLU A 724 26.49 4.30 24.14
N SER A 725 25.54 3.99 23.25
CA SER A 725 24.09 3.99 23.54
C SER A 725 23.41 2.73 23.02
N LYS A 726 22.29 2.35 23.66
CA LYS A 726 21.43 1.26 23.20
C LYS A 726 20.77 1.68 21.87
N PRO A 727 20.80 0.84 20.82
CA PRO A 727 20.09 1.14 19.57
C PRO A 727 18.59 1.05 19.78
N VAL A 728 17.85 2.08 19.34
CA VAL A 728 16.38 2.13 19.40
C VAL A 728 15.83 2.42 18.01
N ALA A 729 14.77 1.73 17.62
CA ALA A 729 14.17 1.93 16.30
C ALA A 729 13.40 3.26 16.27
N PRO A 730 13.30 3.95 15.11
CA PRO A 730 12.59 5.22 15.01
C PRO A 730 11.07 5.07 15.21
N TYR A 731 10.54 3.85 15.24
CA TYR A 731 9.13 3.55 15.41
C TYR A 731 8.92 2.56 16.56
N LYS A 732 7.82 2.73 17.31
CA LYS A 732 7.39 1.79 18.36
C LYS A 732 6.57 0.64 17.79
N THR A 733 5.65 0.91 16.87
CA THR A 733 4.77 -0.10 16.25
C THR A 733 4.82 0.00 14.72
N ILE A 734 5.03 -1.13 14.05
CA ILE A 734 4.88 -1.30 12.59
C ILE A 734 3.58 -2.02 12.30
N ILE A 735 2.70 -1.38 11.53
CA ILE A 735 1.48 -1.99 10.99
C ILE A 735 1.69 -2.25 9.50
N THR A 736 1.38 -3.46 9.07
CA THR A 736 1.51 -3.89 7.68
C THR A 736 0.16 -4.30 7.13
N HIS A 737 -0.22 -3.73 6.00
CA HIS A 737 -1.35 -4.24 5.23
C HIS A 737 -0.92 -5.04 3.99
N GLY A 738 -1.78 -5.96 3.58
CA GLY A 738 -1.66 -6.70 2.33
C GLY A 738 -1.91 -5.83 1.10
N MET A 739 -1.76 -6.44 -0.07
CA MET A 739 -2.01 -5.81 -1.35
C MET A 739 -3.50 -5.83 -1.68
N VAL A 740 -3.98 -4.75 -2.29
CA VAL A 740 -5.34 -4.71 -2.85
C VAL A 740 -5.33 -5.35 -4.24
N LEU A 741 -6.17 -6.38 -4.39
CA LEU A 741 -6.38 -7.17 -5.59
C LEU A 741 -7.77 -6.87 -6.16
N ASP A 742 -8.01 -7.23 -7.42
CA ASP A 742 -9.33 -7.11 -8.05
C ASP A 742 -10.30 -8.23 -7.59
N ASP A 743 -11.53 -8.22 -8.12
CA ASP A 743 -12.55 -9.24 -7.80
C ASP A 743 -12.14 -10.67 -8.22
N SER A 744 -11.14 -10.81 -9.10
CA SER A 744 -10.56 -12.08 -9.54
C SER A 744 -9.33 -12.50 -8.73
N MET A 745 -8.98 -11.77 -7.66
CA MET A 745 -7.75 -11.94 -6.88
C MET A 745 -6.47 -11.75 -7.70
N GLU A 746 -6.54 -10.98 -8.79
CA GLU A 746 -5.38 -10.61 -9.58
C GLU A 746 -4.83 -9.24 -9.16
N LYS A 747 -3.52 -9.06 -9.37
CA LYS A 747 -2.87 -7.80 -9.02
C LYS A 747 -3.34 -6.69 -9.96
N MET A 748 -3.84 -5.60 -9.40
CA MET A 748 -4.24 -4.44 -10.19
C MET A 748 -3.03 -3.81 -10.91
N SER A 749 -3.14 -3.60 -12.22
CA SER A 749 -2.11 -2.99 -13.04
C SER A 749 -2.71 -2.13 -14.18
N LYS A 750 -1.99 -1.07 -14.55
CA LYS A 750 -2.45 -0.17 -15.64
C LYS A 750 -2.45 -0.87 -17.00
N SER A 751 -1.55 -1.84 -17.22
CA SER A 751 -1.49 -2.62 -18.47
C SER A 751 -2.68 -3.55 -18.60
N ASP A 752 -3.17 -4.11 -17.49
CA ASP A 752 -4.27 -5.07 -17.48
C ASP A 752 -5.64 -4.36 -17.42
N GLY A 753 -5.65 -3.04 -17.25
CA GLY A 753 -6.86 -2.21 -17.27
C GLY A 753 -7.79 -2.42 -16.07
N ASN A 754 -7.39 -3.22 -15.08
CA ASN A 754 -8.19 -3.57 -13.89
C ASN A 754 -7.97 -2.63 -12.69
N VAL A 755 -7.25 -1.50 -12.86
CA VAL A 755 -7.03 -0.52 -11.79
C VAL A 755 -8.30 0.29 -11.55
N ILE A 756 -8.76 0.26 -10.30
CA ILE A 756 -9.89 1.08 -9.85
C ILE A 756 -9.35 2.34 -9.17
N SER A 757 -9.76 3.51 -9.69
CA SER A 757 -9.51 4.79 -9.03
C SER A 757 -10.51 4.95 -7.87
N PRO A 758 -10.06 5.42 -6.69
CA PRO A 758 -10.99 5.73 -5.62
C PRO A 758 -11.93 6.89 -5.98
N VAL A 759 -11.46 7.86 -6.75
CA VAL A 759 -12.27 9.00 -7.19
C VAL A 759 -13.45 8.54 -8.04
N SER A 760 -13.24 7.54 -8.91
CA SER A 760 -14.32 7.04 -9.75
C SER A 760 -15.42 6.33 -8.94
N ILE A 761 -15.08 5.76 -7.77
CA ILE A 761 -16.09 5.23 -6.84
C ILE A 761 -16.84 6.39 -6.17
N LEU A 762 -16.12 7.44 -5.78
CA LEU A 762 -16.68 8.59 -5.09
C LEU A 762 -17.65 9.40 -5.97
N ASP A 763 -17.30 9.62 -7.23
CA ASP A 763 -18.11 10.38 -8.20
C ASP A 763 -19.16 9.52 -8.93
N GLY A 764 -19.10 8.19 -8.77
CA GLY A 764 -20.03 7.23 -9.37
C GLY A 764 -19.76 6.94 -10.85
N THR A 765 -18.54 7.17 -11.33
CA THR A 765 -18.10 6.81 -12.69
C THR A 765 -17.49 5.40 -12.77
N ALA A 766 -17.18 4.77 -11.63
CA ALA A 766 -16.65 3.42 -11.56
C ALA A 766 -17.64 2.36 -12.11
N PHE A 767 -17.07 1.26 -12.62
CA PHE A 767 -17.79 0.07 -13.11
C PHE A 767 -18.79 0.32 -14.26
N ALA A 768 -18.65 1.44 -14.98
CA ALA A 768 -19.41 1.68 -16.19
C ALA A 768 -18.87 0.83 -17.34
N THR A 769 -19.65 -0.16 -17.80
CA THR A 769 -19.37 -0.91 -19.03
C THR A 769 -20.29 -0.46 -20.17
N ASN A 770 -19.79 -0.55 -21.40
CA ASN A 770 -20.46 -0.13 -22.64
C ASN A 770 -21.93 -0.60 -22.71
N GLY A 771 -22.86 0.30 -22.39
CA GLY A 771 -24.29 0.17 -22.73
C GLY A 771 -25.20 -0.57 -21.75
N ASN A 772 -24.76 -0.99 -20.55
CA ASN A 772 -25.64 -1.70 -19.60
C ASN A 772 -25.76 -1.02 -18.22
N LYS A 773 -26.97 -1.06 -17.64
CA LYS A 773 -27.43 -0.36 -16.41
C LYS A 773 -26.77 -0.83 -15.09
N SER A 774 -25.47 -1.10 -15.06
CA SER A 774 -24.75 -1.54 -13.85
C SER A 774 -23.90 -0.43 -13.20
N LYS A 775 -24.22 0.84 -13.50
CA LYS A 775 -23.55 2.01 -12.92
C LYS A 775 -23.82 2.07 -11.42
N LEU A 776 -22.78 1.83 -10.62
CA LEU A 776 -22.82 2.15 -9.21
C LEU A 776 -22.92 3.68 -9.08
N GLY A 777 -23.95 4.19 -8.39
CA GLY A 777 -24.07 5.63 -8.16
C GLY A 777 -22.89 6.17 -7.33
N PRO A 778 -22.74 7.50 -7.19
CA PRO A 778 -21.71 8.10 -6.36
C PRO A 778 -21.73 7.52 -4.95
N GLN A 779 -20.62 6.94 -4.52
CA GLN A 779 -20.48 6.39 -3.16
C GLN A 779 -19.80 7.45 -2.29
N GLY A 780 -20.33 7.74 -1.10
CA GLY A 780 -19.66 8.67 -0.18
C GLY A 780 -18.34 8.10 0.36
N ALA A 781 -17.45 8.96 0.88
CA ALA A 781 -16.19 8.55 1.49
C ALA A 781 -16.37 7.45 2.55
N ASP A 782 -17.41 7.57 3.39
CA ASP A 782 -17.72 6.59 4.43
C ASP A 782 -17.99 5.18 3.90
N VAL A 783 -18.42 5.01 2.64
CA VAL A 783 -18.56 3.67 2.02
C VAL A 783 -17.19 3.04 1.80
N LEU A 784 -16.24 3.81 1.25
CA LEU A 784 -14.85 3.35 1.09
C LEU A 784 -14.20 3.07 2.45
N ARG A 785 -14.47 3.93 3.44
CA ARG A 785 -13.95 3.77 4.80
C ARG A 785 -14.49 2.52 5.49
N LEU A 786 -15.79 2.27 5.37
CA LEU A 786 -16.39 1.06 5.89
C LEU A 786 -15.84 -0.19 5.19
N CYS A 787 -15.64 -0.13 3.87
CA CYS A 787 -15.06 -1.23 3.11
C CYS A 787 -13.65 -1.58 3.62
N ALA A 788 -12.78 -0.57 3.74
CA ALA A 788 -11.42 -0.74 4.28
C ALA A 788 -11.40 -1.23 5.73
N ALA A 789 -12.29 -0.71 6.58
CA ALA A 789 -12.37 -1.11 7.98
C ALA A 789 -12.95 -2.51 8.17
N ALA A 790 -13.88 -2.96 7.32
CA ALA A 790 -14.54 -4.26 7.43
C ALA A 790 -13.67 -5.44 6.98
N THR A 791 -12.56 -5.17 6.29
CA THR A 791 -11.64 -6.21 5.81
C THR A 791 -10.50 -6.44 6.78
N ASP A 792 -10.07 -7.70 6.95
CA ASP A 792 -8.77 -7.99 7.55
C ASP A 792 -7.67 -7.55 6.58
N TYR A 793 -7.13 -6.36 6.84
CA TYR A 793 -6.12 -5.76 6.00
C TYR A 793 -4.74 -6.43 6.15
N THR A 794 -4.53 -7.31 7.13
CA THR A 794 -3.21 -7.93 7.37
C THR A 794 -2.83 -8.95 6.30
N THR A 795 -3.81 -9.38 5.50
CA THR A 795 -3.65 -10.25 4.33
C THR A 795 -3.98 -9.52 3.03
N ASP A 796 -3.60 -10.10 1.89
CA ASP A 796 -4.06 -9.59 0.58
C ASP A 796 -5.59 -9.67 0.48
N LEU A 797 -6.20 -8.64 -0.09
CA LEU A 797 -7.66 -8.46 -0.06
C LEU A 797 -8.21 -7.96 -1.39
N SER A 798 -9.45 -8.35 -1.68
CA SER A 798 -10.17 -7.91 -2.87
C SER A 798 -11.08 -6.73 -2.55
N ILE A 799 -10.84 -5.58 -3.21
CA ILE A 799 -11.75 -4.43 -3.17
C ILE A 799 -12.23 -4.13 -4.59
N GLY A 800 -13.31 -4.81 -4.98
CA GLY A 800 -14.03 -4.56 -6.21
C GLY A 800 -15.50 -4.20 -5.96
N LYS A 801 -16.34 -4.37 -6.99
CA LYS A 801 -17.72 -3.86 -6.98
C LYS A 801 -18.55 -4.48 -5.85
N SER A 802 -18.39 -5.78 -5.64
CA SER A 802 -19.14 -6.54 -4.64
C SER A 802 -18.87 -6.06 -3.20
N SER A 803 -17.60 -5.76 -2.89
CA SER A 803 -17.19 -5.24 -1.58
C SER A 803 -17.78 -3.85 -1.33
N ILE A 804 -17.81 -2.99 -2.35
CA ILE A 804 -18.43 -1.66 -2.25
C ILE A 804 -19.95 -1.73 -2.06
N GLU A 805 -20.65 -2.59 -2.80
CA GLU A 805 -22.11 -2.77 -2.66
C GLU A 805 -22.49 -3.30 -1.26
N LYS A 806 -21.70 -4.25 -0.73
CA LYS A 806 -21.84 -4.74 0.65
C LYS A 806 -21.65 -3.61 1.66
N ALA A 807 -20.55 -2.85 1.55
CA ALA A 807 -20.29 -1.72 2.45
C ALA A 807 -21.41 -0.65 2.37
N SER A 808 -21.87 -0.31 1.17
CA SER A 808 -22.95 0.65 0.96
C SER A 808 -24.26 0.20 1.63
N SER A 809 -24.60 -1.08 1.49
CA SER A 809 -25.78 -1.68 2.11
C SER A 809 -25.70 -1.67 3.65
N GLN A 810 -24.52 -1.99 4.19
CA GLN A 810 -24.29 -1.97 5.64
C GLN A 810 -24.31 -0.56 6.22
N LEU A 811 -23.71 0.41 5.54
CA LEU A 811 -23.78 1.82 5.92
C LEU A 811 -25.23 2.32 5.96
N GLN A 812 -26.02 1.94 4.95
CA GLN A 812 -27.45 2.25 4.89
C GLN A 812 -28.24 1.63 6.06
N ARG A 813 -27.87 0.41 6.48
CA ARG A 813 -28.47 -0.25 7.64
C ARG A 813 -28.14 0.48 8.94
N PHE A 814 -26.88 0.82 9.19
CA PHE A 814 -26.46 1.60 10.35
C PHE A 814 -27.24 2.92 10.43
N ARG A 815 -27.35 3.61 9.29
CA ARG A 815 -28.07 4.87 9.19
C ARG A 815 -29.55 4.75 9.55
N VAL A 816 -30.24 3.71 9.09
CA VAL A 816 -31.67 3.51 9.40
C VAL A 816 -31.89 3.24 10.88
N LEU A 817 -31.02 2.46 11.51
CA LEU A 817 -31.13 2.13 12.93
C LEU A 817 -30.83 3.34 13.82
N LEU A 818 -29.81 4.13 13.48
CA LEU A 818 -29.51 5.39 14.16
C LEU A 818 -30.61 6.43 13.94
N LYS A 819 -31.21 6.47 12.74
CA LYS A 819 -32.37 7.32 12.44
C LYS A 819 -33.58 6.97 13.30
N PHE A 820 -33.83 5.67 13.56
CA PHE A 820 -34.89 5.25 14.47
C PHE A 820 -34.65 5.80 15.88
N CYS A 821 -33.43 5.67 16.41
CA CYS A 821 -33.10 6.17 17.74
C CYS A 821 -33.29 7.69 17.84
N VAL A 822 -32.62 8.46 16.97
CA VAL A 822 -32.70 9.94 16.97
C VAL A 822 -34.11 10.44 16.64
N GLY A 823 -34.87 9.74 15.80
CA GLY A 823 -36.25 10.07 15.51
C GLY A 823 -37.16 10.01 16.75
N ASN A 824 -36.85 9.16 17.72
CA ASN A 824 -37.61 9.07 18.96
C ASN A 824 -37.18 10.11 20.00
N LEU A 825 -35.92 10.56 19.96
CA LEU A 825 -35.40 11.67 20.78
C LEU A 825 -35.86 13.02 20.24
N ARG A 826 -37.17 13.29 20.16
CA ARG A 826 -37.71 14.52 19.54
C ARG A 826 -37.40 15.76 20.38
N ALA A 827 -37.48 16.96 19.80
CA ALA A 827 -37.27 18.23 20.52
C ALA A 827 -38.26 18.48 21.67
N ASP A 828 -39.45 17.88 21.60
CA ASP A 828 -40.49 17.90 22.63
C ASP A 828 -40.32 16.79 23.70
N THR A 829 -39.27 15.98 23.61
CA THR A 829 -38.94 14.96 24.62
C THR A 829 -37.81 15.43 25.52
N GLN A 830 -37.91 15.14 26.82
CA GLN A 830 -36.81 15.31 27.77
C GLN A 830 -36.51 13.97 28.44
N PRO A 831 -35.66 13.14 27.81
CA PRO A 831 -35.15 11.93 28.45
C PRO A 831 -34.59 12.28 29.83
N ILE A 832 -34.89 11.46 30.83
CA ILE A 832 -34.39 11.64 32.20
C ILE A 832 -32.86 11.61 32.22
N SER A 833 -32.27 12.45 33.06
CA SER A 833 -30.81 12.60 33.14
C SER A 833 -30.13 11.41 33.80
N SER A 834 -30.87 10.65 34.61
CA SER A 834 -30.39 9.51 35.37
C SER A 834 -31.59 8.63 35.74
N PHE A 835 -31.38 7.32 35.79
CA PHE A 835 -32.36 6.34 36.26
C PHE A 835 -31.69 5.42 37.28
N HIS A 836 -32.43 4.97 38.30
CA HIS A 836 -31.91 3.93 39.20
C HIS A 836 -32.04 2.57 38.54
N ARG A 837 -31.12 1.66 38.88
CA ARG A 837 -31.13 0.29 38.35
C ARG A 837 -32.45 -0.44 38.64
N ASP A 838 -33.09 -0.12 39.76
CA ASP A 838 -34.38 -0.71 40.17
C ASP A 838 -35.57 -0.21 39.32
N ASP A 839 -35.42 0.92 38.64
CA ASP A 839 -36.43 1.45 37.72
C ASP A 839 -36.35 0.76 36.34
N LEU A 840 -35.23 0.10 36.04
CA LEU A 840 -34.97 -0.49 34.72
C LEU A 840 -35.57 -1.89 34.60
N SER A 841 -36.31 -2.09 33.50
CA SER A 841 -36.72 -3.44 33.11
C SER A 841 -35.50 -4.29 32.72
N VAL A 842 -35.63 -5.62 32.73
CA VAL A 842 -34.51 -6.51 32.36
C VAL A 842 -34.01 -6.25 30.92
N ILE A 843 -34.89 -5.83 30.00
CA ILE A 843 -34.50 -5.54 28.62
C ILE A 843 -33.69 -4.25 28.51
N ASP A 844 -34.00 -3.25 29.34
CA ASP A 844 -33.19 -2.01 29.44
C ASP A 844 -31.80 -2.31 30.02
N ARG A 845 -31.76 -3.08 31.12
CA ARG A 845 -30.49 -3.54 31.74
C ARG A 845 -29.64 -4.33 30.77
N TYR A 846 -30.24 -5.24 30.01
CA TYR A 846 -29.57 -6.01 28.96
C TYR A 846 -28.95 -5.12 27.88
N VAL A 847 -29.67 -4.09 27.40
CA VAL A 847 -29.14 -3.17 26.39
C VAL A 847 -27.96 -2.36 26.95
N LEU A 848 -28.05 -1.85 28.17
CA LEU A 848 -26.96 -1.10 28.80
C LEU A 848 -25.71 -2.00 29.00
N HIS A 849 -25.90 -3.25 29.43
CA HIS A 849 -24.83 -4.25 29.50
C HIS A 849 -24.23 -4.58 28.13
N SER A 850 -25.07 -4.71 27.10
CA SER A 850 -24.61 -4.92 25.72
C SER A 850 -23.79 -3.74 25.20
N LEU A 851 -24.17 -2.50 25.52
CA LEU A 851 -23.38 -1.30 25.21
C LEU A 851 -22.06 -1.27 25.98
N TRP A 852 -22.06 -1.68 27.25
CA TRP A 852 -20.85 -1.80 28.07
C TRP A 852 -19.89 -2.84 27.44
N LYS A 853 -20.37 -4.04 27.07
CA LYS A 853 -19.57 -5.09 26.39
C LYS A 853 -19.05 -4.62 25.04
N TYR A 854 -19.92 -4.00 24.24
CA TYR A 854 -19.56 -3.46 22.94
C TYR A 854 -18.41 -2.45 23.07
N CYS A 855 -18.56 -1.45 23.94
CA CYS A 855 -17.54 -0.42 24.13
C CYS A 855 -16.19 -0.97 24.61
N HIS A 856 -16.19 -1.91 25.57
CA HIS A 856 -14.95 -2.54 26.03
C HIS A 856 -14.28 -3.36 24.91
N SER A 857 -15.07 -4.14 24.18
CA SER A 857 -14.55 -5.03 23.16
C SER A 857 -14.10 -4.29 21.89
N THR A 858 -14.73 -3.19 21.49
CA THR A 858 -14.29 -2.36 20.35
C THR A 858 -13.01 -1.60 20.67
N ARG A 859 -12.86 -1.10 21.91
CA ARG A 859 -11.62 -0.44 22.35
C ARG A 859 -10.42 -1.37 22.29
N SER A 860 -10.56 -2.60 22.80
CA SER A 860 -9.51 -3.61 22.67
C SER A 860 -9.15 -3.88 21.20
N SER A 861 -10.15 -3.91 20.30
CA SER A 861 -9.89 -4.06 18.86
C SER A 861 -9.20 -2.84 18.25
N TYR A 862 -9.52 -1.61 18.66
CA TYR A 862 -8.80 -0.42 18.21
C TYR A 862 -7.33 -0.43 18.68
N THR A 863 -7.08 -0.77 19.95
CA THR A 863 -5.72 -0.90 20.50
C THR A 863 -4.92 -2.00 19.79
N ALA A 864 -5.58 -3.09 19.39
CA ALA A 864 -4.98 -4.16 18.59
C ALA A 864 -5.00 -3.89 17.07
N PHE A 865 -5.35 -2.68 16.65
CA PHE A 865 -5.47 -2.26 15.24
C PHE A 865 -6.37 -3.17 14.37
N SER A 866 -7.31 -3.89 14.98
CA SER A 866 -8.19 -4.88 14.35
C SER A 866 -9.56 -4.27 14.03
N TYR A 867 -9.59 -3.32 13.07
CA TYR A 867 -10.82 -2.55 12.79
C TYR A 867 -11.98 -3.39 12.24
N HIS A 868 -11.70 -4.52 11.57
CA HIS A 868 -12.74 -5.43 11.08
C HIS A 868 -13.60 -5.96 12.22
N GLN A 869 -12.99 -6.28 13.36
CA GLN A 869 -13.70 -6.71 14.55
C GLN A 869 -14.59 -5.61 15.12
N VAL A 870 -14.20 -4.33 15.02
CA VAL A 870 -15.05 -3.20 15.43
C VAL A 870 -16.32 -3.18 14.58
N VAL A 871 -16.18 -3.32 13.26
CA VAL A 871 -17.32 -3.36 12.34
C VAL A 871 -18.22 -4.57 12.61
N GLU A 872 -17.65 -5.77 12.78
CA GLU A 872 -18.41 -6.99 13.11
C GLU A 872 -19.19 -6.85 14.41
N LYS A 873 -18.55 -6.38 15.49
CA LYS A 873 -19.18 -6.14 16.80
C LYS A 873 -20.30 -5.10 16.71
N THR A 874 -20.12 -4.06 15.88
CA THR A 874 -21.16 -3.06 15.62
C THR A 874 -22.36 -3.70 14.92
N ILE A 875 -22.12 -4.52 13.89
CA ILE A 875 -23.19 -5.23 13.17
C ILE A 875 -23.98 -6.12 14.13
N LEU A 876 -23.30 -6.88 14.98
CA LEU A 876 -23.93 -7.75 15.97
C LEU A 876 -24.82 -6.95 16.93
N LEU A 877 -24.28 -5.93 17.60
CA LEU A 877 -25.03 -5.07 18.52
C LEU A 877 -26.28 -4.47 17.86
N LEU A 878 -26.12 -3.88 16.67
CA LEU A 878 -27.21 -3.21 15.98
C LEU A 878 -28.30 -4.19 15.49
N ASN A 879 -27.93 -5.43 15.15
CA ASN A 879 -28.89 -6.47 14.80
C ASN A 879 -29.70 -6.92 16.02
N ASP A 880 -29.05 -7.09 17.16
CA ASP A 880 -29.70 -7.50 18.41
C ASP A 880 -30.67 -6.42 18.90
N LEU A 881 -30.23 -5.16 18.89
CA LEU A 881 -31.09 -4.01 19.20
C LEU A 881 -32.30 -3.94 18.28
N SER A 882 -32.10 -4.11 16.97
CA SER A 882 -33.20 -4.02 16.00
C SER A 882 -34.21 -5.16 16.14
N SER A 883 -33.77 -6.38 16.43
CA SER A 883 -34.61 -7.57 16.40
C SER A 883 -35.32 -7.86 17.73
N VAL A 884 -34.76 -7.35 18.83
CA VAL A 884 -35.25 -7.58 20.20
C VAL A 884 -35.77 -6.29 20.80
N TYR A 885 -34.90 -5.29 21.01
CA TYR A 885 -35.22 -4.10 21.80
C TYR A 885 -36.15 -3.13 21.10
N PHE A 886 -35.85 -2.71 19.86
CA PHE A 886 -36.66 -1.73 19.13
C PHE A 886 -38.08 -2.21 18.89
N ASP A 887 -38.27 -3.52 18.69
CA ASP A 887 -39.57 -4.14 18.52
C ASP A 887 -40.37 -4.16 19.84
N ALA A 888 -39.70 -4.48 20.96
CA ALA A 888 -40.34 -4.55 22.27
C ALA A 888 -40.76 -3.19 22.83
N VAL A 889 -40.00 -2.12 22.58
CA VAL A 889 -40.27 -0.79 23.15
C VAL A 889 -41.11 0.11 22.25
N LYS A 890 -41.33 -0.27 20.98
CA LYS A 890 -42.00 0.57 19.98
C LYS A 890 -43.37 1.08 20.44
N ASP A 891 -44.18 0.18 21.00
CA ASP A 891 -45.53 0.52 21.44
C ASP A 891 -45.49 1.51 22.60
N THR A 892 -44.62 1.31 23.58
CA THR A 892 -44.44 2.26 24.70
C THR A 892 -43.95 3.62 24.21
N VAL A 893 -42.94 3.67 23.33
CA VAL A 893 -42.38 4.96 22.88
C VAL A 893 -43.41 5.75 22.04
N TYR A 894 -44.33 5.06 21.34
CA TYR A 894 -45.31 5.68 20.44
C TYR A 894 -46.66 5.97 21.09
N ALA A 895 -47.15 5.09 21.98
CA ALA A 895 -48.51 5.12 22.48
C ALA A 895 -48.62 5.65 23.91
N ASP A 896 -47.59 5.52 24.75
CA ASP A 896 -47.63 6.00 26.13
C ASP A 896 -47.53 7.53 26.19
N LEU A 897 -48.04 8.10 27.29
CA LEU A 897 -48.02 9.55 27.48
C LEU A 897 -46.57 10.05 27.67
N PRO A 898 -46.28 11.32 27.32
CA PRO A 898 -44.94 11.88 27.47
C PRO A 898 -44.37 11.78 28.90
N GLU A 899 -45.20 11.86 29.93
CA GLU A 899 -44.77 11.88 31.33
C GLU A 899 -44.58 10.48 31.95
N GLU A 900 -44.93 9.42 31.22
CA GLU A 900 -44.81 8.03 31.71
C GLU A 900 -43.35 7.63 31.90
N MET A 901 -43.04 7.09 33.08
CA MET A 901 -41.68 6.75 33.48
C MET A 901 -41.03 5.73 32.52
N ASN A 902 -41.75 4.67 32.16
CA ASN A 902 -41.26 3.64 31.23
C ASN A 902 -40.86 4.23 29.88
N ARG A 903 -41.65 5.18 29.37
CA ARG A 903 -41.33 5.87 28.12
C ARG A 903 -40.06 6.70 28.25
N GLN A 904 -39.91 7.42 29.36
CA GLN A 904 -38.72 8.24 29.62
C GLN A 904 -37.45 7.40 29.79
N ILE A 905 -37.55 6.24 30.43
CA ILE A 905 -36.46 5.27 30.56
C ILE A 905 -36.02 4.78 29.18
N HIS A 906 -36.94 4.28 28.35
CA HIS A 906 -36.57 3.77 27.02
C HIS A 906 -35.97 4.86 26.13
N LEU A 907 -36.46 6.10 26.20
CA LEU A 907 -35.84 7.23 25.49
C LEU A 907 -34.42 7.52 25.99
N SER A 908 -34.17 7.38 27.28
CA SER A 908 -32.84 7.57 27.87
C SER A 908 -31.88 6.46 27.44
N VAL A 909 -32.34 5.20 27.40
CA VAL A 909 -31.55 4.09 26.86
C VAL A 909 -31.26 4.29 25.36
N LEU A 910 -32.24 4.73 24.56
CA LEU A 910 -32.03 5.03 23.13
C LEU A 910 -31.01 6.17 22.92
N LYS A 911 -30.99 7.16 23.82
CA LYS A 911 -29.98 8.22 23.83
C LYS A 911 -28.59 7.64 24.08
N GLU A 912 -28.45 6.73 25.05
CA GLU A 912 -27.17 6.07 25.33
C GLU A 912 -26.70 5.16 24.19
N VAL A 913 -27.61 4.46 23.51
CA VAL A 913 -27.29 3.73 22.27
C VAL A 913 -26.65 4.67 21.24
N VAL A 914 -27.26 5.83 20.98
CA VAL A 914 -26.70 6.81 20.02
C VAL A 914 -25.35 7.33 20.50
N ASN A 915 -25.19 7.65 21.79
CA ASN A 915 -23.94 8.16 22.35
C ASN A 915 -22.79 7.16 22.17
N VAL A 916 -22.99 5.91 22.61
CA VAL A 916 -21.94 4.87 22.59
C VAL A 916 -21.62 4.45 21.16
N VAL A 917 -22.64 4.17 20.33
CA VAL A 917 -22.41 3.76 18.94
C VAL A 917 -21.69 4.85 18.14
N SER A 918 -22.05 6.13 18.34
CA SER A 918 -21.38 7.25 17.66
C SER A 918 -19.90 7.37 18.03
N GLN A 919 -19.56 7.15 19.31
CA GLN A 919 -18.17 7.24 19.78
C GLN A 919 -17.28 6.11 19.26
N GLU A 920 -17.84 4.92 19.11
CA GLU A 920 -17.10 3.75 18.63
C GLU A 920 -17.04 3.69 17.10
N LEU A 921 -18.08 4.14 16.38
CA LEU A 921 -18.08 4.21 14.91
C LEU A 921 -17.44 5.48 14.34
N GLY A 922 -17.37 6.57 15.10
CA GLY A 922 -16.85 7.87 14.65
C GLY A 922 -15.48 7.83 13.95
N PRO A 923 -14.47 7.09 14.47
CA PRO A 923 -13.19 6.95 13.77
C PRO A 923 -13.29 6.34 12.37
N ILE A 924 -14.24 5.43 12.15
CA ILE A 924 -14.46 4.75 10.87
C ILE A 924 -15.36 5.58 9.94
N LEU A 925 -16.46 6.13 10.46
CA LEU A 925 -17.52 6.78 9.69
C LEU A 925 -17.72 8.26 10.10
N PRO A 926 -16.72 9.13 9.87
CA PRO A 926 -16.74 10.48 10.39
C PRO A 926 -17.89 11.32 9.82
N TYR A 927 -18.27 11.14 8.55
CA TYR A 927 -19.35 11.92 7.96
C TYR A 927 -20.72 11.49 8.46
N LEU A 928 -20.98 10.18 8.60
CA LEU A 928 -22.21 9.65 9.15
C LEU A 928 -22.45 10.18 10.57
N ILE A 929 -21.41 10.13 11.41
CA ILE A 929 -21.53 10.54 12.81
C ILE A 929 -21.65 12.06 12.95
N GLU A 930 -20.90 12.84 12.17
CA GLU A 930 -21.02 14.30 12.19
C GLU A 930 -22.39 14.76 11.67
N GLU A 931 -22.92 14.13 10.61
CA GLU A 931 -24.27 14.41 10.12
C GLU A 931 -25.32 13.97 11.14
N LEU A 932 -25.16 12.82 11.79
CA LEU A 932 -26.08 12.39 12.85
C LEU A 932 -26.09 13.42 14.00
N HIS A 933 -24.92 13.89 14.42
CA HIS A 933 -24.75 14.89 15.47
C HIS A 933 -25.47 16.19 15.13
N SER A 934 -25.39 16.68 13.88
CA SER A 934 -26.05 17.91 13.46
C SER A 934 -27.59 17.82 13.41
N HIS A 935 -28.16 16.61 13.48
CA HIS A 935 -29.60 16.37 13.44
C HIS A 935 -30.17 15.87 14.78
N ARG A 936 -29.36 15.87 15.85
CA ARG A 936 -29.79 15.50 17.20
C ARG A 936 -30.45 16.69 17.91
N PRO A 937 -31.75 16.64 18.20
CA PRO A 937 -32.43 17.76 18.85
C PRO A 937 -32.18 17.83 20.36
N ASP A 938 -31.62 16.77 20.96
CA ASP A 938 -31.24 16.73 22.36
C ASP A 938 -29.89 17.45 22.63
N ILE A 939 -29.20 17.90 21.57
CA ILE A 939 -27.95 18.64 21.65
C ILE A 939 -28.22 20.13 21.39
N LYS A 940 -27.89 20.99 22.36
CA LYS A 940 -28.16 22.43 22.28
C LYS A 940 -27.26 23.18 21.30
N ASN A 941 -26.02 22.74 21.13
CA ASN A 941 -25.04 23.38 20.25
C ASN A 941 -24.45 22.35 19.29
N THR A 942 -25.04 22.29 18.10
CA THR A 942 -24.60 21.44 16.98
C THR A 942 -23.56 22.14 16.09
N ASP A 943 -23.15 23.37 16.42
CA ASP A 943 -22.11 24.09 15.67
C ASP A 943 -20.73 23.49 15.95
N ARG A 944 -20.52 22.97 17.15
CA ARG A 944 -19.32 22.21 17.51
C ARG A 944 -19.31 20.85 16.82
N SER A 945 -18.13 20.37 16.44
CA SER A 945 -18.05 19.01 15.87
C SER A 945 -18.26 17.95 16.94
N PHE A 946 -18.82 16.79 16.53
CA PHE A 946 -18.88 15.60 17.36
C PHE A 946 -17.50 15.20 17.91
N PHE A 947 -16.43 15.44 17.16
CA PHE A 947 -15.08 15.06 17.54
C PHE A 947 -14.44 16.04 18.53
N GLU A 948 -15.08 17.18 18.85
CA GLU A 948 -14.59 18.13 19.84
C GLU A 948 -14.92 17.74 21.30
N GLN A 949 -14.98 16.43 21.55
CA GLN A 949 -15.26 15.86 22.86
C GLN A 949 -14.37 14.65 23.11
N ARG A 950 -14.20 14.32 24.40
CA ARG A 950 -13.53 13.08 24.79
C ARG A 950 -14.50 11.93 24.76
N ARG A 951 -13.99 10.75 24.42
CA ARG A 951 -14.73 9.50 24.56
C ARG A 951 -15.09 9.27 26.03
N GLN A 952 -16.37 9.07 26.28
CA GLN A 952 -16.91 8.75 27.59
C GLN A 952 -16.87 7.24 27.81
N ARG A 953 -16.67 6.81 29.06
CA ARG A 953 -16.78 5.40 29.41
C ARG A 953 -18.21 5.11 29.86
N PRO A 954 -18.83 3.99 29.40
CA PRO A 954 -20.04 3.48 30.02
C PRO A 954 -19.84 3.35 31.53
N GLU A 955 -20.89 3.59 32.30
CA GLU A 955 -20.82 3.40 33.75
C GLU A 955 -20.63 1.92 34.08
N GLU A 956 -19.83 1.63 35.11
CA GLU A 956 -19.62 0.25 35.55
C GLU A 956 -20.90 -0.40 36.11
N SER A 957 -21.86 0.43 36.53
CA SER A 957 -23.20 0.04 36.97
C SER A 957 -24.01 -0.67 35.86
N TRP A 958 -23.65 -0.48 34.58
CA TRP A 958 -24.33 -1.09 33.43
C TRP A 958 -23.96 -2.55 33.23
N LYS A 959 -22.89 -3.04 33.89
CA LYS A 959 -22.53 -4.46 33.84
C LYS A 959 -23.60 -5.30 34.56
N ASP A 960 -24.22 -6.20 33.80
CA ASP A 960 -25.32 -7.05 34.27
C ASP A 960 -25.37 -8.39 33.51
N GLU A 961 -24.53 -9.34 33.94
CA GLU A 961 -24.47 -10.70 33.37
C GLU A 961 -25.76 -11.51 33.64
N GLU A 962 -26.50 -11.19 34.71
CA GLU A 962 -27.78 -11.82 35.03
C GLU A 962 -28.85 -11.41 34.01
N ALA A 963 -28.95 -10.10 33.70
CA ALA A 963 -29.89 -9.62 32.68
C ALA A 963 -29.60 -10.18 31.29
N GLU A 964 -28.32 -10.39 30.95
CA GLU A 964 -27.91 -11.08 29.71
C GLU A 964 -28.42 -12.53 29.67
N SER A 965 -28.14 -13.32 30.71
CA SER A 965 -28.58 -14.72 30.77
C SER A 965 -30.11 -14.85 30.73
N GLU A 966 -30.84 -13.95 31.41
CA GLU A 966 -32.30 -13.94 31.38
C GLU A 966 -32.86 -13.62 29.99
N ILE A 967 -32.33 -12.60 29.31
CA ILE A 967 -32.79 -12.23 27.97
C ILE A 967 -32.42 -13.30 26.94
N GLU A 968 -31.25 -13.93 27.04
CA GLU A 968 -30.88 -15.07 26.18
C GLU A 968 -31.89 -16.21 26.29
N ALA A 969 -32.27 -16.59 27.52
CA ALA A 969 -33.30 -17.60 27.75
C ALA A 969 -34.66 -17.18 27.16
N LEU A 970 -35.05 -15.91 27.32
CA LEU A 970 -36.29 -15.38 26.76
C LEU A 970 -36.25 -15.29 25.22
N ILE A 971 -35.09 -15.06 24.61
CA ILE A 971 -34.91 -15.08 23.15
C ILE A 971 -35.10 -16.49 22.59
N GLU A 972 -34.63 -17.53 23.28
CA GLU A 972 -34.89 -18.91 22.87
C GLU A 972 -36.39 -19.26 22.92
N ILE A 973 -37.08 -18.83 23.98
CA ILE A 973 -38.54 -18.96 24.06
C ILE A 973 -39.20 -18.15 22.93
N ARG A 974 -38.71 -16.94 22.65
CA ARG A 974 -39.23 -16.07 21.58
C ARG A 974 -39.10 -16.72 20.20
N LYS A 975 -38.00 -17.43 19.92
CA LYS A 975 -37.83 -18.18 18.65
C LYS A 975 -38.88 -19.27 18.49
N ALA A 976 -39.16 -20.02 19.56
CA ALA A 976 -40.20 -21.04 19.57
C ALA A 976 -41.59 -20.43 19.36
N VAL A 977 -41.90 -19.35 20.08
CA VAL A 977 -43.17 -18.60 19.95
C VAL A 977 -43.35 -18.06 18.54
N ARG A 978 -42.32 -17.41 17.97
CA ARG A 978 -42.37 -16.88 16.59
C ARG A 978 -42.65 -17.99 15.57
N THR A 979 -42.02 -19.16 15.73
CA THR A 979 -42.28 -20.32 14.87
C THR A 979 -43.75 -20.75 14.92
N LEU A 980 -44.36 -20.79 16.12
CA LEU A 980 -45.77 -21.14 16.28
C LEU A 980 -46.69 -20.08 15.64
N ILE A 981 -46.40 -18.79 15.87
CA ILE A 981 -47.16 -17.68 15.29
C ILE A 981 -47.08 -17.71 13.75
N ASP A 982 -45.90 -17.97 13.19
CA ASP A 982 -45.70 -18.01 11.74
C ASP A 982 -46.44 -19.20 11.11
N THR A 983 -46.49 -20.35 11.77
CA THR A 983 -47.35 -21.47 11.35
C THR A 983 -48.83 -21.06 11.36
N GLY A 984 -49.29 -20.39 12.42
CA GLY A 984 -50.67 -19.89 12.50
C GLY A 984 -51.02 -18.87 11.42
N LYS A 985 -50.07 -18.00 11.05
CA LYS A 985 -50.24 -17.06 9.93
C LYS A 985 -50.28 -17.77 8.58
N LYS A 986 -49.42 -18.77 8.38
CA LYS A 986 -49.35 -19.56 7.14
C LYS A 986 -50.64 -20.34 6.89
N GLU A 987 -51.28 -20.82 7.94
CA GLU A 987 -52.56 -21.54 7.87
C GLU A 987 -53.79 -20.60 7.95
N GLU A 988 -53.57 -19.28 7.85
CA GLU A 988 -54.62 -18.25 7.87
C GLU A 988 -55.48 -18.25 9.16
N LYS A 989 -54.92 -18.77 10.25
CA LYS A 989 -55.56 -18.84 11.57
C LYS A 989 -55.30 -17.60 12.42
N LEU A 990 -54.18 -16.93 12.16
CA LEU A 990 -53.83 -15.63 12.73
C LEU A 990 -53.54 -14.65 11.59
N SER A 991 -54.11 -13.45 11.64
CA SER A 991 -53.82 -12.38 10.69
C SER A 991 -52.57 -11.58 11.08
N SER A 992 -52.25 -11.55 12.37
CA SER A 992 -51.22 -10.72 12.99
C SER A 992 -50.63 -11.41 14.22
N SER A 993 -49.39 -11.09 14.62
CA SER A 993 -48.85 -11.60 15.89
C SER A 993 -49.60 -11.02 17.10
N LEU A 994 -50.09 -9.78 17.00
CA LEU A 994 -50.88 -9.14 18.05
C LEU A 994 -52.23 -9.85 18.28
N GLU A 995 -52.73 -10.64 17.33
CA GLU A 995 -53.94 -11.44 17.53
C GLU A 995 -53.69 -12.66 18.43
N ALA A 996 -52.44 -13.07 18.61
CA ALA A 996 -52.10 -14.23 19.43
C ALA A 996 -52.22 -13.92 20.94
N HIS A 997 -52.77 -14.89 21.66
CA HIS A 997 -52.69 -15.05 23.12
C HIS A 997 -51.73 -16.20 23.41
N LEU A 998 -50.76 -15.97 24.29
CA LEU A 998 -49.79 -16.99 24.70
C LEU A 998 -50.11 -17.51 26.11
N GLU A 999 -50.11 -18.82 26.26
CA GLU A 999 -50.15 -19.52 27.54
C GLU A 999 -48.85 -20.28 27.77
N PHE A 1000 -48.21 -20.03 28.91
CA PHE A 1000 -47.02 -20.76 29.33
C PHE A 1000 -47.35 -21.62 30.54
N THR A 1001 -47.01 -22.91 30.47
CA THR A 1001 -47.10 -23.84 31.60
C THR A 1001 -45.74 -24.48 31.85
N SER A 1002 -45.27 -24.47 33.10
CA SER A 1002 -44.01 -25.09 33.48
C SER A 1002 -44.07 -25.69 34.88
N ALA A 1003 -43.13 -26.58 35.20
CA ALA A 1003 -43.07 -27.23 36.50
C ALA A 1003 -42.91 -26.19 37.65
N PRO A 1004 -43.61 -26.38 38.79
CA PRO A 1004 -43.49 -25.51 39.96
C PRO A 1004 -42.03 -25.34 40.40
N ASN A 1005 -41.58 -24.09 40.59
CA ASN A 1005 -40.23 -23.69 40.97
C ASN A 1005 -39.11 -23.99 39.94
N GLY A 1006 -39.47 -24.37 38.71
CA GLY A 1006 -38.51 -24.55 37.61
C GLY A 1006 -37.83 -23.25 37.18
N SER A 1007 -36.67 -23.36 36.52
CA SER A 1007 -35.91 -22.22 35.99
C SER A 1007 -36.75 -21.32 35.07
N PHE A 1008 -37.47 -21.92 34.11
CA PHE A 1008 -38.36 -21.20 33.21
C PHE A 1008 -39.50 -20.48 33.94
N GLN A 1009 -40.12 -21.11 34.94
CA GLN A 1009 -41.18 -20.47 35.72
C GLN A 1009 -40.65 -19.22 36.43
N LYS A 1010 -39.48 -19.32 37.07
CA LYS A 1010 -38.86 -18.18 37.77
C LYS A 1010 -38.56 -17.02 36.81
N ILE A 1011 -37.98 -17.30 35.64
CA ILE A 1011 -37.64 -16.29 34.64
C ILE A 1011 -38.90 -15.63 34.08
N LEU A 1012 -39.93 -16.41 33.73
CA LEU A 1012 -41.20 -15.89 33.20
C LEU A 1012 -41.97 -15.09 34.26
N GLN A 1013 -42.01 -15.56 35.51
CA GLN A 1013 -42.68 -14.88 36.62
C GLN A 1013 -41.99 -13.54 36.95
N LYS A 1014 -40.65 -13.53 37.01
CA LYS A 1014 -39.84 -12.34 37.27
C LYS A 1014 -40.06 -11.27 36.20
N ASN A 1015 -40.26 -11.67 34.95
CA ASN A 1015 -40.34 -10.78 33.79
C ASN A 1015 -41.76 -10.62 33.23
N ARG A 1016 -42.80 -10.98 34.00
CA ARG A 1016 -44.20 -11.05 33.55
C ARG A 1016 -44.66 -9.80 32.80
N ASP A 1017 -44.30 -8.63 33.29
CA ASP A 1017 -44.78 -7.34 32.79
C ASP A 1017 -44.26 -6.98 31.40
N ILE A 1018 -43.16 -7.59 30.97
CA ILE A 1018 -42.56 -7.33 29.66
C ILE A 1018 -42.83 -8.44 28.63
N LEU A 1019 -43.36 -9.60 29.03
CA LEU A 1019 -43.46 -10.77 28.13
C LEU A 1019 -44.31 -10.50 26.89
N ALA A 1020 -45.48 -9.86 27.04
CA ALA A 1020 -46.36 -9.57 25.90
C ALA A 1020 -45.67 -8.67 24.87
N ARG A 1021 -44.96 -7.64 25.35
CA ARG A 1021 -44.17 -6.72 24.52
C ARG A 1021 -42.98 -7.44 23.88
N LEU A 1022 -42.25 -8.23 24.66
CA LEU A 1022 -41.09 -8.99 24.18
C LEU A 1022 -41.49 -10.01 23.11
N PHE A 1023 -42.65 -10.65 23.21
CA PHE A 1023 -43.11 -11.60 22.18
C PHE A 1023 -43.91 -10.93 21.05
N ALA A 1024 -44.16 -9.62 21.13
CA ALA A 1024 -44.98 -8.85 20.18
C ALA A 1024 -46.40 -9.43 19.99
N VAL A 1025 -47.05 -9.76 21.11
CA VAL A 1025 -48.41 -10.32 21.22
C VAL A 1025 -49.27 -9.46 22.15
N SER A 1026 -50.59 -9.66 22.15
CA SER A 1026 -51.47 -8.85 23.01
C SER A 1026 -51.58 -9.34 24.44
N HIS A 1027 -51.54 -10.66 24.66
CA HIS A 1027 -51.71 -11.26 25.99
C HIS A 1027 -50.76 -12.42 26.23
N VAL A 1028 -50.25 -12.49 27.45
CA VAL A 1028 -49.44 -13.59 27.96
C VAL A 1028 -49.98 -14.01 29.32
N THR A 1029 -50.29 -15.30 29.46
CA THR A 1029 -50.79 -15.88 30.71
C THR A 1029 -49.83 -16.96 31.20
N LEU A 1030 -49.45 -16.89 32.47
CA LEU A 1030 -48.63 -17.90 33.14
C LEU A 1030 -49.56 -18.83 33.94
N MET A 1031 -49.57 -20.10 33.57
CA MET A 1031 -50.46 -21.11 34.12
C MET A 1031 -49.73 -22.05 35.07
N ALA A 1032 -50.38 -22.42 36.18
CA ALA A 1032 -49.83 -23.38 37.14
C ALA A 1032 -49.94 -24.84 36.64
N GLN A 1033 -50.97 -25.15 35.84
CA GLN A 1033 -51.18 -26.43 35.16
C GLN A 1033 -51.84 -26.20 33.79
N PRO A 1034 -51.67 -27.13 32.83
CA PRO A 1034 -52.34 -27.03 31.53
C PRO A 1034 -53.86 -27.13 31.75
N ILE A 1035 -54.63 -26.26 31.09
CA ILE A 1035 -56.10 -26.35 31.08
C ILE A 1035 -56.54 -27.16 29.86
N ASP A 1036 -57.33 -28.20 30.09
CA ASP A 1036 -57.88 -29.11 29.07
C ASP A 1036 -59.12 -28.56 28.33
N GLU A 1037 -59.48 -27.28 28.51
CA GLU A 1037 -60.59 -26.68 27.78
C GLU A 1037 -60.23 -26.51 26.30
N PRO A 1038 -60.98 -27.15 25.38
CA PRO A 1038 -60.69 -27.08 23.95
C PRO A 1038 -61.04 -25.69 23.41
N GLN A 1039 -60.01 -24.99 22.92
CA GLN A 1039 -60.20 -23.78 22.12
C GLN A 1039 -60.55 -24.16 20.67
N SER A 1040 -61.18 -23.24 19.94
CA SER A 1040 -61.57 -23.47 18.53
C SER A 1040 -60.38 -23.71 17.60
N TRP A 1041 -59.18 -23.25 17.98
CA TRP A 1041 -57.91 -23.53 17.31
C TRP A 1041 -56.74 -23.23 18.26
N GLU A 1042 -55.71 -24.08 18.25
CA GLU A 1042 -54.46 -23.88 19.00
C GLU A 1042 -53.24 -24.53 18.32
N TYR A 1043 -52.05 -24.01 18.61
CA TYR A 1043 -50.81 -24.78 18.48
C TYR A 1043 -50.06 -24.78 19.79
N SER A 1044 -49.29 -25.85 20.01
CA SER A 1044 -48.43 -25.95 21.17
C SER A 1044 -47.07 -26.54 20.86
N LYS A 1045 -46.11 -26.25 21.73
CA LYS A 1045 -44.76 -26.80 21.68
C LYS A 1045 -44.19 -26.91 23.09
N THR A 1046 -43.54 -28.02 23.38
CA THR A 1046 -42.72 -28.18 24.59
C THR A 1046 -41.29 -27.78 24.29
N ILE A 1047 -40.71 -26.95 25.16
CA ILE A 1047 -39.32 -26.53 25.14
C ILE A 1047 -38.62 -27.24 26.30
N THR A 1048 -37.51 -27.91 26.02
CA THR A 1048 -36.67 -28.60 27.02
C THR A 1048 -35.33 -27.86 27.14
N SER A 1049 -34.83 -27.67 28.36
CA SER A 1049 -33.43 -27.25 28.56
C SER A 1049 -32.56 -28.45 28.92
N ASP A 1050 -31.52 -28.73 28.13
CA ASP A 1050 -30.48 -29.70 28.48
C ASP A 1050 -29.49 -29.02 29.45
N SER A 1051 -29.65 -29.24 30.76
CA SER A 1051 -28.59 -28.93 31.72
C SER A 1051 -27.67 -30.14 31.86
N GLU A 1052 -26.35 -29.94 31.73
CA GLU A 1052 -25.32 -31.00 31.84
C GLU A 1052 -25.31 -31.75 33.19
N GLU A 1053 -26.01 -31.23 34.20
CA GLU A 1053 -26.27 -31.95 35.44
C GLU A 1053 -27.54 -32.79 35.34
N ARG A 1054 -27.36 -34.09 35.10
CA ARG A 1054 -28.40 -35.12 35.12
C ARG A 1054 -29.10 -35.14 36.49
N THR A 1055 -30.23 -34.45 36.67
CA THR A 1055 -31.31 -34.88 37.60
C THR A 1055 -32.68 -34.21 37.42
N SER A 1056 -32.89 -33.19 36.58
CA SER A 1056 -34.26 -32.76 36.24
C SER A 1056 -34.35 -32.02 34.90
N THR A 1057 -35.00 -32.62 33.90
CA THR A 1057 -35.41 -31.92 32.67
C THR A 1057 -36.51 -30.91 33.01
N THR A 1058 -36.20 -29.62 32.92
CA THR A 1058 -37.21 -28.55 33.02
C THR A 1058 -37.93 -28.41 31.67
N GLU A 1059 -39.21 -28.78 31.65
CA GLU A 1059 -40.09 -28.62 30.49
C GLU A 1059 -40.92 -27.33 30.60
N LEU A 1060 -41.00 -26.59 29.49
CA LEU A 1060 -41.88 -25.43 29.32
C LEU A 1060 -42.84 -25.72 28.16
N TYR A 1061 -44.12 -25.86 28.48
CA TYR A 1061 -45.18 -25.99 27.49
C TYR A 1061 -45.69 -24.60 27.09
N VAL A 1062 -45.67 -24.32 25.79
CA VAL A 1062 -46.17 -23.07 25.19
C VAL A 1062 -47.39 -23.40 24.35
N ARG A 1063 -48.50 -22.70 24.57
CA ARG A 1063 -49.73 -22.81 23.78
C ARG A 1063 -50.09 -21.43 23.21
N ILE A 1064 -50.53 -21.40 21.96
CA ILE A 1064 -50.98 -20.19 21.27
C ILE A 1064 -52.38 -20.37 20.70
N PHE A 1065 -53.21 -19.33 20.78
CA PHE A 1065 -54.55 -19.26 20.22
C PHE A 1065 -54.96 -17.79 19.99
N PRO A 1066 -56.07 -17.49 19.29
CA PRO A 1066 -56.47 -16.12 18.98
C PRO A 1066 -57.09 -15.45 20.22
N SER A 1067 -56.80 -14.17 20.43
CA SER A 1067 -57.35 -13.39 21.53
C SER A 1067 -58.88 -13.31 21.45
N SER A 1068 -59.56 -13.46 22.59
CA SER A 1068 -61.01 -13.29 22.70
C SER A 1068 -61.45 -11.81 22.74
N MET A 1069 -60.50 -10.88 22.83
CA MET A 1069 -60.75 -9.44 22.91
C MET A 1069 -60.66 -8.78 21.53
N HIS A 1070 -61.22 -7.58 21.38
CA HIS A 1070 -61.19 -6.84 20.12
C HIS A 1070 -59.94 -5.98 19.97
N LYS A 1071 -59.54 -5.73 18.71
CA LYS A 1071 -58.42 -4.86 18.35
C LYS A 1071 -58.70 -3.39 18.71
N CYS A 1072 -57.84 -2.80 19.55
CA CYS A 1072 -57.85 -1.36 19.80
C CYS A 1072 -57.45 -0.59 18.53
N PRO A 1073 -58.22 0.39 18.03
CA PRO A 1073 -57.91 1.10 16.79
C PRO A 1073 -56.73 2.07 16.91
N ARG A 1074 -56.23 2.35 18.14
CA ARG A 1074 -55.08 3.23 18.42
C ARG A 1074 -53.75 2.47 18.50
N CYS A 1075 -53.61 1.51 19.42
CA CYS A 1075 -52.37 0.76 19.65
C CYS A 1075 -52.35 -0.61 18.96
N TRP A 1076 -53.46 -1.06 18.39
CA TRP A 1076 -53.62 -2.35 17.69
C TRP A 1076 -53.46 -3.61 18.56
N VAL A 1077 -53.29 -3.46 19.87
CA VAL A 1077 -53.38 -4.53 20.85
C VAL A 1077 -54.83 -5.01 20.97
N TYR A 1078 -55.03 -6.32 21.06
CA TYR A 1078 -56.31 -7.00 21.19
C TYR A 1078 -56.73 -7.05 22.65
N SER A 1079 -57.25 -5.93 23.14
CA SER A 1079 -57.58 -5.72 24.56
C SER A 1079 -58.82 -4.83 24.73
N ALA A 1080 -59.46 -4.42 23.65
CA ALA A 1080 -60.70 -3.65 23.70
C ALA A 1080 -61.89 -4.58 24.00
N PRO A 1081 -62.82 -4.19 24.88
CA PRO A 1081 -63.97 -5.01 25.23
C PRO A 1081 -65.01 -5.11 24.10
N ARG A 1082 -64.97 -4.19 23.12
CA ARG A 1082 -65.85 -4.15 21.94
C ARG A 1082 -65.10 -3.60 20.72
N GLU A 1083 -65.61 -3.91 19.53
CA GLU A 1083 -65.04 -3.43 18.27
C GLU A 1083 -65.02 -1.89 18.19
N ASN A 1084 -63.93 -1.33 17.65
CA ASN A 1084 -63.68 0.12 17.51
C ASN A 1084 -63.62 0.93 18.81
N MET A 1085 -63.51 0.28 19.97
CA MET A 1085 -63.30 0.93 21.27
C MET A 1085 -61.80 1.06 21.58
N LEU A 1086 -61.40 2.16 22.23
CA LEU A 1086 -60.05 2.31 22.76
C LEU A 1086 -59.85 1.37 23.97
N LEU A 1087 -58.60 0.98 24.21
CA LEU A 1087 -58.21 0.39 25.49
C LEU A 1087 -58.59 1.36 26.62
N GLU A 1088 -59.34 0.90 27.61
CA GLU A 1088 -59.47 1.62 28.88
C GLU A 1088 -58.14 1.44 29.63
N THR A 1089 -57.39 2.55 29.72
CA THR A 1089 -56.12 2.63 30.47
C THR A 1089 -56.37 2.77 31.95
#